data_AF-A0A5N5DJN6-F1
#
_entry.id   AF-A0A5N5DJN6-F1
#
_cell.length_a   1.000
_cell.length_b   1.000
_cell.length_c   1.000
_cell.angle_alpha   90.00
_cell.angle_beta   90.00
_cell.angle_gamma   90.00
#
_symmetry.space_group_name_H-M   'P 1'
#
loop_
_entity.id
_entity.type
_entity.pdbx_description
1 polymer ?
#
loop_
_entity_poly.entity_id
_entity_poly.type
_entity_poly.pdbx_seq_one_letter_code
_entity_poly.pdbx_strand_id
1 'polypeptide(L)'
;MDSVIIVGCGVFGLSTGLALSKRYPSSKITFIDRHEPPVPDGTSVDTTRVIRADYHDPVYSELALESQRLIQQDAELGPHYYRSGMIYAHSGAGRHGSQVWEKEYASAQALQKKRIESGEFSAQGYLRHLTSNEAIFKRVNGQGFEPHAGEKQWNEGYLNEDVAFVNAEECMRVYYHKCRRQANTSFLFGNPVKRVIIEGGVAKGVELADGKHLTADLVILATGAWTNTLLDLRDQVTSTGHEVAWLKLSPEMEERYKNMPITTNFTTGFNIFPPLNGEIKCLRRSPGYTNTRTVTDSATGKSFEVSAPPDSPSTIPADAEKALRANLAELFPPLAEQPFDRTKLCFFTNTPTSDFLVDRHPSIKQLALVTGGSAHGWKFLCVLGDRVVDMLEGKLEPELQKRWKYKQPEDKDHNMEGAPRAQGEKQELKHCKPIAIIGAGVFGLSTALHLAKSGYKDITIFDYQPYDQNGYSTAAGCDAASADENKILRASYGDRKIYQDLAFSAIPIWESWNSSISSSSPTTPLPTGLHPTDTIWVPAGFLRLSDNGLDEHEAITQRNFPAAIKHTQYHINDASRAADAVSRDGIPATKLDPFNRRARGLPLDGVLDATGGYVLASKACAWALHLCAQAGVKLRLGPEQGRYVRHETGVSPTTGKRCVTGVVTADGLTHPASLVVVACGGWTPALLPDADELLETTAGSVLTVRIPQAERPDLWDKFAPENFPVWSWKMASYGKNAGGENRTSVGGLYGFPRTPDGVVKFGFRGAKWTNYAHERDDGSGKKKKVSFPKTGGGEVPEKAMEVVEKFCEENLPDLLTLPIETARLCWYTDSVDNDFLVDYVPGTEGLVVCSGGSGHGFKFLPVLGSKVVEVIEGKKDSEYVKAWRWRERPTDKANGLEEGPSGWRTLDKQRMVNGWKDGKVAAKL
;
A
#
# COMPACT_ATOMS: atom_id res chain seq x y z
N MET A 1 39.06 -15.04 -29.57
CA MET A 1 38.38 -14.57 -28.35
C MET A 1 38.57 -15.69 -27.36
N ASP A 2 39.31 -15.44 -26.30
CA ASP A 2 39.69 -16.47 -25.34
C ASP A 2 38.71 -16.49 -24.15
N SER A 3 38.02 -15.37 -23.90
CA SER A 3 37.02 -15.24 -22.83
C SER A 3 35.81 -14.38 -23.19
N VAL A 4 34.61 -14.81 -22.78
CA VAL A 4 33.34 -14.09 -22.95
C VAL A 4 32.58 -14.05 -21.63
N ILE A 5 32.06 -12.88 -21.25
CA ILE A 5 31.10 -12.73 -20.16
C ILE A 5 29.71 -12.45 -20.75
N ILE A 6 28.71 -13.23 -20.33
CA ILE A 6 27.30 -13.03 -20.66
C ILE A 6 26.57 -12.62 -19.38
N VAL A 7 26.02 -11.41 -19.37
CA VAL A 7 25.23 -10.89 -18.25
C VAL A 7 23.75 -11.15 -18.54
N GLY A 8 23.12 -11.97 -17.71
CA GLY A 8 21.73 -12.41 -17.86
C GLY A 8 21.62 -13.85 -18.37
N CYS A 9 20.90 -14.69 -17.63
CA CYS A 9 20.64 -16.10 -17.91
C CYS A 9 19.19 -16.36 -18.34
N GLY A 10 18.61 -15.42 -19.11
CA GLY A 10 17.30 -15.58 -19.75
C GLY A 10 17.38 -16.25 -21.12
N VAL A 11 16.31 -16.11 -21.92
CA VAL A 11 16.20 -16.63 -23.30
C VAL A 11 17.39 -16.21 -24.17
N PHE A 12 17.69 -14.91 -24.21
CA PHE A 12 18.80 -14.36 -25.01
C PHE A 12 20.17 -14.87 -24.51
N GLY A 13 20.41 -14.83 -23.20
CA GLY A 13 21.70 -15.18 -22.63
C GLY A 13 22.03 -16.66 -22.78
N LEU A 14 21.14 -17.56 -22.34
CA LEU A 14 21.39 -19.00 -22.38
C LEU A 14 21.46 -19.54 -23.83
N SER A 15 20.60 -19.07 -24.74
CA SER A 15 20.69 -19.48 -26.15
C SER A 15 22.00 -19.02 -26.80
N THR A 16 22.39 -17.75 -26.60
CA THR A 16 23.66 -17.19 -27.12
C THR A 16 24.86 -17.95 -26.57
N GLY A 17 24.89 -18.18 -25.26
CA GLY A 17 26.01 -18.87 -24.63
C GLY A 17 26.13 -20.34 -25.03
N LEU A 18 25.02 -21.04 -25.28
CA LEU A 18 25.04 -22.40 -25.82
C LEU A 18 25.55 -22.46 -27.26
N ALA A 19 25.21 -21.48 -28.10
CA ALA A 19 25.73 -21.39 -29.47
C ALA A 19 27.24 -21.10 -29.46
N LEU A 20 27.67 -20.11 -28.66
CA LEU A 20 29.09 -19.77 -28.48
C LEU A 20 29.89 -20.97 -27.96
N SER A 21 29.38 -21.70 -26.96
CA SER A 21 30.12 -22.81 -26.34
C SER A 21 30.40 -23.93 -27.33
N LYS A 22 29.46 -24.21 -28.24
CA LYS A 22 29.59 -25.23 -29.27
C LYS A 22 30.53 -24.80 -30.40
N ARG A 23 30.43 -23.54 -30.85
CA ARG A 23 31.21 -23.00 -31.97
C ARG A 23 32.65 -22.66 -31.57
N TYR A 24 32.89 -22.33 -30.30
CA TYR A 24 34.19 -21.95 -29.75
C TYR A 24 34.55 -22.77 -28.50
N PRO A 25 34.85 -24.07 -28.65
CA PRO A 25 35.09 -24.96 -27.50
C PRO A 25 36.34 -24.59 -26.68
N SER A 26 37.27 -23.80 -27.23
CA SER A 26 38.45 -23.30 -26.52
C SER A 26 38.22 -22.00 -25.74
N SER A 27 37.13 -21.27 -26.01
CA SER A 27 36.82 -20.00 -25.34
C SER A 27 36.13 -20.25 -24.00
N LYS A 28 36.55 -19.55 -22.95
CA LYS A 28 35.89 -19.59 -21.64
C LYS A 28 34.63 -18.69 -21.65
N ILE A 29 33.47 -19.26 -21.38
CA ILE A 29 32.19 -18.53 -21.33
C ILE A 29 31.72 -18.46 -19.88
N THR A 30 31.53 -17.25 -19.36
CA THR A 30 31.08 -17.02 -18.00
C THR A 30 29.71 -16.36 -18.00
N PHE A 31 28.71 -17.05 -17.47
CA PHE A 31 27.37 -16.53 -17.26
C PHE A 31 27.26 -15.87 -15.89
N ILE A 32 26.60 -14.72 -15.82
CA ILE A 32 26.35 -13.99 -14.57
C ILE A 32 24.87 -13.64 -14.49
N ASP A 33 24.22 -13.94 -13.36
CA ASP A 33 22.85 -13.51 -13.08
C ASP A 33 22.64 -13.31 -11.57
N ARG A 34 21.56 -12.61 -11.19
CA ARG A 34 21.13 -12.47 -9.80
C ARG A 34 20.68 -13.80 -9.22
N HIS A 35 20.11 -14.68 -10.04
CA HIS A 35 19.56 -15.97 -9.61
C HIS A 35 20.04 -17.12 -10.49
N GLU A 36 20.15 -18.31 -9.90
CA GLU A 36 20.33 -19.54 -10.68
C GLU A 36 19.06 -19.80 -11.52
N PRO A 37 19.19 -20.09 -12.83
CA PRO A 37 18.03 -20.40 -13.67
C PRO A 37 17.26 -21.64 -13.21
N PRO A 38 15.91 -21.63 -13.27
CA PRO A 38 15.07 -20.57 -13.81
C PRO A 38 15.03 -19.29 -12.93
N VAL A 39 15.33 -18.13 -13.55
CA VAL A 39 15.36 -16.81 -12.88
C VAL A 39 13.93 -16.36 -12.51
N PRO A 40 13.54 -16.31 -11.22
CA PRO A 40 12.13 -16.21 -10.82
C PRO A 40 11.39 -14.95 -11.30
N ASP A 41 12.10 -13.82 -11.36
CA ASP A 41 11.58 -12.53 -11.80
C ASP A 41 11.87 -12.23 -13.28
N GLY A 42 12.52 -13.15 -13.99
CA GLY A 42 12.81 -13.04 -15.41
C GLY A 42 11.56 -13.27 -16.26
N THR A 43 11.33 -12.43 -17.28
CA THR A 43 10.26 -12.69 -18.26
C THR A 43 10.43 -14.00 -19.03
N SER A 44 11.62 -14.60 -19.01
CA SER A 44 11.88 -15.91 -19.59
C SER A 44 11.20 -17.06 -18.83
N VAL A 45 10.87 -16.84 -17.55
CA VAL A 45 10.29 -17.83 -16.65
C VAL A 45 8.83 -17.52 -16.37
N ASP A 46 7.99 -18.49 -16.71
CA ASP A 46 6.54 -18.42 -16.64
C ASP A 46 6.00 -19.87 -16.69
N THR A 47 4.77 -20.10 -16.22
CA THR A 47 4.12 -21.41 -16.35
C THR A 47 3.94 -21.77 -17.83
N THR A 48 3.54 -20.79 -18.64
CA THR A 48 3.23 -21.02 -20.07
C THR A 48 3.74 -19.91 -21.00
N ARG A 49 4.19 -20.25 -22.20
CA ARG A 49 4.48 -19.26 -23.27
C ARG A 49 3.94 -19.74 -24.62
N VAL A 50 3.43 -18.81 -25.42
CA VAL A 50 2.83 -19.11 -26.73
C VAL A 50 3.90 -19.35 -27.80
N ILE A 51 3.69 -20.39 -28.61
CA ILE A 51 4.43 -20.72 -29.83
C ILE A 51 3.48 -20.62 -31.01
N ARG A 52 3.73 -19.64 -31.88
CA ARG A 52 2.90 -19.33 -33.06
C ARG A 52 3.79 -18.77 -34.16
N ALA A 53 3.37 -18.96 -35.41
CA ALA A 53 4.07 -18.48 -36.60
C ALA A 53 3.23 -17.56 -37.51
N ASP A 54 1.96 -17.33 -37.18
CA ASP A 54 1.01 -16.49 -37.94
C ASP A 54 1.28 -14.98 -37.76
N TYR A 55 2.53 -14.55 -37.96
CA TYR A 55 2.91 -13.14 -38.02
C TYR A 55 2.51 -12.52 -39.36
N HIS A 56 2.13 -11.24 -39.34
CA HIS A 56 2.03 -10.43 -40.56
C HIS A 56 3.38 -10.27 -41.27
N ASP A 57 4.47 -10.25 -40.50
CA ASP A 57 5.81 -10.16 -41.03
C ASP A 57 6.34 -11.54 -41.49
N PRO A 58 6.64 -11.72 -42.78
CA PRO A 58 7.05 -13.02 -43.31
C PRO A 58 8.42 -13.48 -42.77
N VAL A 59 9.34 -12.56 -42.44
CA VAL A 59 10.66 -12.92 -41.92
C VAL A 59 10.53 -13.54 -40.52
N TYR A 60 9.72 -12.93 -39.65
CA TYR A 60 9.46 -13.51 -38.33
C TYR A 60 8.53 -14.72 -38.37
N SER A 61 7.64 -14.80 -39.36
CA SER A 61 6.83 -16.00 -39.60
C SER A 61 7.72 -17.21 -39.87
N GLU A 62 8.67 -17.11 -40.82
CA GLU A 62 9.61 -18.18 -41.14
C GLU A 62 10.52 -18.53 -39.95
N LEU A 63 11.05 -17.52 -39.26
CA LEU A 63 11.90 -17.73 -38.08
C LEU A 63 11.13 -18.45 -36.95
N ALA A 64 9.83 -18.16 -36.80
CA ALA A 64 8.98 -18.82 -35.83
C ALA A 64 8.65 -20.27 -36.22
N LEU A 65 8.40 -20.55 -37.50
CA LEU A 65 8.23 -21.92 -38.01
C LEU A 65 9.47 -22.76 -37.76
N GLU A 66 10.66 -22.21 -38.03
CA GLU A 66 11.94 -22.89 -37.77
C GLU A 66 12.07 -23.22 -36.28
N SER A 67 11.86 -22.23 -35.41
CA SER A 67 11.94 -22.42 -33.96
C SER A 67 10.92 -23.44 -33.44
N GLN A 68 9.68 -23.38 -33.93
CA GLN A 68 8.62 -24.34 -33.59
C GLN A 68 9.03 -25.78 -33.94
N ARG A 69 9.56 -26.00 -35.15
CA ARG A 69 10.08 -27.30 -35.59
C ARG A 69 11.22 -27.78 -34.70
N LEU A 70 12.17 -26.91 -34.36
CA LEU A 70 13.31 -27.26 -33.50
C LEU A 70 12.87 -27.61 -32.08
N ILE A 71 11.91 -26.90 -31.50
CA ILE A 71 11.35 -27.24 -30.19
C ILE A 71 10.72 -28.63 -30.21
N GLN A 72 9.94 -28.95 -31.24
CA GLN A 72 9.27 -30.25 -31.38
C GLN A 72 10.27 -31.41 -31.56
N GLN A 73 11.37 -31.17 -32.28
CA GLN A 73 12.39 -32.20 -32.57
C GLN A 73 13.38 -32.42 -31.43
N ASP A 74 13.51 -31.47 -30.52
CA ASP A 74 14.46 -31.54 -29.41
C ASP A 74 13.94 -32.48 -28.30
N ALA A 75 14.68 -33.54 -28.02
CA ALA A 75 14.26 -34.59 -27.08
C ALA A 75 14.03 -34.11 -25.63
N GLU A 76 14.67 -33.02 -25.21
CA GLU A 76 14.49 -32.45 -23.87
C GLU A 76 13.42 -31.35 -23.84
N LEU A 77 13.11 -30.69 -24.96
CA LEU A 77 12.09 -29.62 -25.02
C LEU A 77 10.73 -30.11 -25.50
N GLY A 78 10.70 -31.07 -26.42
CA GLY A 78 9.48 -31.63 -27.01
C GLY A 78 8.46 -32.11 -25.98
N PRO A 79 8.85 -32.78 -24.87
CA PRO A 79 7.92 -33.16 -23.80
C PRO A 79 7.19 -31.99 -23.12
N HIS A 80 7.70 -30.76 -23.28
CA HIS A 80 7.14 -29.54 -22.71
C HIS A 80 6.39 -28.70 -23.75
N TYR A 81 6.13 -29.23 -24.95
CA TYR A 81 5.39 -28.57 -26.03
C TYR A 81 3.97 -29.12 -26.13
N TYR A 82 2.98 -28.24 -26.03
CA TYR A 82 1.56 -28.58 -25.97
C TYR A 82 0.78 -27.89 -27.08
N ARG A 83 0.37 -28.65 -28.09
CA ARG A 83 -0.43 -28.15 -29.21
C ARG A 83 -1.92 -28.07 -28.81
N SER A 84 -2.33 -26.92 -28.29
CA SER A 84 -3.72 -26.66 -27.86
C SER A 84 -4.57 -25.89 -28.86
N GLY A 85 -3.94 -25.27 -29.86
CA GLY A 85 -4.53 -24.21 -30.66
C GLY A 85 -4.69 -22.90 -29.89
N MET A 86 -5.10 -21.85 -30.60
CA MET A 86 -5.36 -20.52 -30.06
C MET A 86 -6.57 -19.85 -30.71
N ILE A 87 -7.50 -19.36 -29.89
CA ILE A 87 -8.60 -18.48 -30.32
C ILE A 87 -8.13 -17.03 -30.24
N TYR A 88 -8.34 -16.31 -31.33
CA TYR A 88 -8.22 -14.86 -31.41
C TYR A 88 -9.61 -14.27 -31.59
N ALA A 89 -10.07 -13.47 -30.64
CA ALA A 89 -11.41 -12.90 -30.60
C ALA A 89 -11.41 -11.37 -30.54
N HIS A 90 -12.56 -10.76 -30.82
CA HIS A 90 -12.83 -9.34 -30.69
C HIS A 90 -14.32 -9.08 -30.41
N SER A 91 -14.67 -7.83 -30.09
CA SER A 91 -16.04 -7.44 -29.73
C SER A 91 -16.89 -6.93 -30.90
N GLY A 92 -16.36 -6.89 -32.13
CA GLY A 92 -17.06 -6.36 -33.32
C GLY A 92 -16.61 -4.98 -33.80
N ALA A 93 -17.15 -4.54 -34.94
CA ALA A 93 -16.69 -3.39 -35.72
C ALA A 93 -16.64 -2.06 -34.93
N GLY A 94 -15.74 -1.16 -35.34
CA GLY A 94 -15.58 0.18 -34.74
C GLY A 94 -14.69 0.23 -33.49
N ARG A 95 -14.24 -0.91 -32.97
CA ARG A 95 -13.25 -0.99 -31.89
C ARG A 95 -11.85 -1.27 -32.44
N HIS A 96 -10.82 -0.63 -31.88
CA HIS A 96 -9.43 -0.79 -32.35
C HIS A 96 -8.97 -2.26 -32.41
N GLY A 97 -9.37 -3.09 -31.43
CA GLY A 97 -9.03 -4.51 -31.42
C GLY A 97 -9.56 -5.31 -32.60
N SER A 98 -10.61 -4.84 -33.28
CA SER A 98 -11.18 -5.50 -34.46
C SER A 98 -10.32 -5.29 -35.70
N GLN A 99 -9.69 -4.12 -35.86
CA GLN A 99 -8.77 -3.85 -36.98
C GLN A 99 -7.51 -4.72 -36.88
N VAL A 100 -7.01 -4.92 -35.65
CA VAL A 100 -5.90 -5.84 -35.37
C VAL A 100 -6.30 -7.27 -35.71
N TRP A 101 -7.49 -7.67 -35.29
CA TRP A 101 -8.03 -9.00 -35.55
C TRP A 101 -8.11 -9.31 -37.05
N GLU A 102 -8.61 -8.38 -37.87
CA GLU A 102 -8.72 -8.52 -39.33
C GLU A 102 -7.36 -8.76 -39.99
N LYS A 103 -6.34 -7.98 -39.59
CA LYS A 103 -4.97 -8.14 -40.08
C LYS A 103 -4.39 -9.50 -39.72
N GLU A 104 -4.46 -9.90 -38.45
CA GLU A 104 -3.94 -11.19 -37.98
C GLU A 104 -4.66 -12.37 -38.64
N TYR A 105 -5.98 -12.27 -38.84
CA TYR A 105 -6.74 -13.32 -39.51
C TYR A 105 -6.34 -13.47 -40.99
N ALA A 106 -6.16 -12.36 -41.71
CA ALA A 106 -5.68 -12.39 -43.09
C ALA A 106 -4.27 -12.99 -43.21
N SER A 107 -3.36 -12.66 -42.28
CA SER A 107 -2.02 -13.24 -42.23
C SER A 107 -2.06 -14.75 -41.92
N ALA A 108 -2.92 -15.19 -41.00
CA ALA A 108 -3.13 -16.59 -40.71
C ALA A 108 -3.66 -17.36 -41.94
N GLN A 109 -4.62 -16.78 -42.67
CA GLN A 109 -5.16 -17.37 -43.90
C GLN A 109 -4.10 -17.50 -44.99
N ALA A 110 -3.27 -16.46 -45.19
CA ALA A 110 -2.17 -16.50 -46.16
C ALA A 110 -1.14 -17.58 -45.82
N LEU A 111 -0.76 -17.69 -44.54
CA LEU A 111 0.16 -18.73 -44.08
C LEU A 111 -0.44 -20.13 -44.24
N GLN A 112 -1.70 -20.33 -43.89
CA GLN A 112 -2.39 -21.60 -44.09
C GLN A 112 -2.38 -22.00 -45.56
N LYS A 113 -2.71 -21.07 -46.47
CA LYS A 113 -2.71 -21.33 -47.92
C LYS A 113 -1.34 -21.84 -48.38
N LYS A 114 -0.27 -21.14 -48.03
CA LYS A 114 1.12 -21.53 -48.36
C LYS A 114 1.46 -22.94 -47.85
N ARG A 115 1.04 -23.27 -46.63
CA ARG A 115 1.36 -24.57 -46.00
C ARG A 115 0.54 -25.72 -46.59
N ILE A 116 -0.70 -25.48 -47.00
CA ILE A 116 -1.49 -26.46 -47.77
C ILE A 116 -0.84 -26.70 -49.15
N GLU A 117 -0.45 -25.63 -49.84
CA GLU A 117 0.22 -25.72 -51.16
C GLU A 117 1.57 -26.46 -51.08
N SER A 118 2.29 -26.33 -49.96
CA SER A 118 3.53 -27.07 -49.70
C SER A 118 3.33 -28.55 -49.31
N GLY A 119 2.09 -28.99 -49.07
CA GLY A 119 1.77 -30.34 -48.62
C GLY A 119 1.96 -30.59 -47.12
N GLU A 120 2.26 -29.55 -46.32
CA GLU A 120 2.41 -29.67 -44.87
C GLU A 120 1.06 -29.91 -44.16
N PHE A 121 -0.04 -29.39 -44.72
CA PHE A 121 -1.40 -29.56 -44.20
C PHE A 121 -2.37 -30.04 -45.29
N SER A 122 -3.44 -30.73 -44.87
CA SER A 122 -4.52 -31.14 -45.77
C SER A 122 -5.35 -29.96 -46.26
N ALA A 123 -6.13 -30.18 -47.32
CA ALA A 123 -7.05 -29.18 -47.87
C ALA A 123 -8.12 -28.68 -46.88
N GLN A 124 -8.40 -29.41 -45.78
CA GLN A 124 -9.29 -28.91 -44.72
C GLN A 124 -8.68 -27.77 -43.89
N GLY A 125 -7.36 -27.58 -43.93
CA GLY A 125 -6.65 -26.57 -43.16
C GLY A 125 -6.79 -26.75 -41.64
N TYR A 126 -6.31 -25.75 -40.90
CA TYR A 126 -6.22 -25.73 -39.44
C TYR A 126 -6.82 -24.45 -38.82
N LEU A 127 -7.46 -23.60 -39.63
CA LEU A 127 -8.20 -22.43 -39.20
C LEU A 127 -9.71 -22.70 -39.16
N ARG A 128 -10.38 -22.21 -38.11
CA ARG A 128 -11.85 -22.26 -37.96
C ARG A 128 -12.38 -20.88 -37.58
N HIS A 129 -13.37 -20.38 -38.31
CA HIS A 129 -14.06 -19.13 -37.98
C HIS A 129 -15.15 -19.41 -36.91
N LEU A 130 -15.14 -18.65 -35.83
CA LEU A 130 -16.10 -18.70 -34.73
C LEU A 130 -16.97 -17.42 -34.80
N THR A 131 -18.16 -17.55 -35.37
CA THR A 131 -19.00 -16.42 -35.78
C THR A 131 -19.85 -15.81 -34.66
N SER A 132 -19.76 -16.33 -33.44
CA SER A 132 -20.55 -15.85 -32.30
C SER A 132 -19.86 -16.08 -30.97
N ASN A 133 -20.30 -15.33 -29.96
CA ASN A 133 -19.95 -15.55 -28.56
C ASN A 133 -20.24 -16.98 -28.09
N GLU A 134 -21.37 -17.55 -28.53
CA GLU A 134 -21.75 -18.92 -28.18
C GLU A 134 -20.77 -19.94 -28.78
N ALA A 135 -20.32 -19.73 -30.01
CA ALA A 135 -19.33 -20.59 -30.66
C ALA A 135 -17.98 -20.55 -29.92
N ILE A 136 -17.53 -19.37 -29.50
CA ILE A 136 -16.31 -19.20 -28.69
C ILE A 136 -16.47 -19.87 -27.33
N PHE A 137 -17.58 -19.60 -26.64
CA PHE A 137 -17.86 -20.14 -25.31
C PHE A 137 -17.90 -21.67 -25.32
N LYS A 138 -18.62 -22.28 -26.27
CA LYS A 138 -18.71 -23.74 -26.42
C LYS A 138 -17.37 -24.36 -26.80
N ARG A 139 -16.52 -23.68 -27.58
CA ARG A 139 -15.18 -24.17 -27.91
C ARG A 139 -14.26 -24.24 -26.68
N VAL A 140 -14.41 -23.30 -25.75
CA VAL A 140 -13.62 -23.21 -24.51
C VAL A 140 -14.18 -24.11 -23.40
N ASN A 141 -15.50 -24.11 -23.22
CA ASN A 141 -16.17 -24.75 -22.07
C ASN A 141 -16.72 -26.15 -22.38
N GLY A 142 -16.87 -26.52 -23.65
CA GLY A 142 -17.57 -27.74 -24.08
C GLY A 142 -19.06 -27.52 -24.37
N GLN A 143 -19.71 -28.50 -25.00
CA GLN A 143 -21.09 -28.39 -25.50
C GLN A 143 -22.17 -28.40 -24.41
N GLY A 144 -21.85 -28.82 -23.19
CA GLY A 144 -22.83 -28.94 -22.08
C GLY A 144 -23.03 -27.67 -21.26
N PHE A 145 -22.45 -26.54 -21.67
CA PHE A 145 -22.51 -25.28 -20.92
C PHE A 145 -23.03 -24.15 -21.81
N GLU A 146 -23.76 -23.22 -21.19
CA GLU A 146 -24.35 -22.08 -21.86
C GLU A 146 -23.73 -20.76 -21.36
N PRO A 147 -23.54 -19.74 -22.23
CA PRO A 147 -23.00 -18.46 -21.85
C PRO A 147 -23.99 -17.64 -21.00
N HIS A 148 -23.50 -16.75 -20.15
CA HIS A 148 -24.34 -15.85 -19.38
C HIS A 148 -25.01 -14.77 -20.25
N ALA A 149 -26.16 -14.27 -19.79
CA ALA A 149 -26.86 -13.14 -20.40
C ALA A 149 -26.20 -11.81 -19.99
N GLY A 150 -25.95 -10.90 -20.95
CA GLY A 150 -25.31 -9.60 -20.70
C GLY A 150 -24.71 -8.96 -21.95
N GLU A 151 -24.06 -7.80 -21.79
CA GLU A 151 -23.22 -7.20 -22.83
C GLU A 151 -21.97 -8.07 -23.04
N LYS A 152 -21.65 -8.37 -24.29
CA LYS A 152 -20.62 -9.35 -24.66
C LYS A 152 -19.42 -8.68 -25.32
N GLN A 153 -18.22 -9.02 -24.87
CA GLN A 153 -16.96 -8.56 -25.47
C GLN A 153 -16.30 -9.64 -26.35
N TRP A 154 -16.74 -10.90 -26.25
CA TRP A 154 -16.22 -12.03 -27.03
C TRP A 154 -17.22 -12.39 -28.14
N ASN A 155 -17.32 -11.59 -29.19
CA ASN A 155 -18.43 -11.70 -30.15
C ASN A 155 -18.09 -12.52 -31.39
N GLU A 156 -16.85 -12.43 -31.87
CA GLU A 156 -16.38 -13.11 -33.07
C GLU A 156 -14.89 -13.44 -32.89
N GLY A 157 -14.44 -14.52 -33.51
CA GLY A 157 -13.03 -14.90 -33.47
C GLY A 157 -12.67 -16.01 -34.46
N TYR A 158 -11.40 -16.38 -34.51
CA TYR A 158 -10.95 -17.58 -35.24
C TYR A 158 -10.05 -18.43 -34.36
N LEU A 159 -10.15 -19.75 -34.53
CA LEU A 159 -9.25 -20.73 -33.94
C LEU A 159 -8.14 -21.06 -34.94
N ASN A 160 -6.89 -20.96 -34.49
CA ASN A 160 -5.73 -21.52 -35.17
C ASN A 160 -5.24 -22.77 -34.42
N GLU A 161 -5.48 -23.95 -35.00
CA GLU A 161 -5.18 -25.26 -34.40
C GLU A 161 -3.68 -25.62 -34.44
N ASP A 162 -2.84 -24.84 -35.14
CA ASP A 162 -1.40 -25.04 -35.20
C ASP A 162 -0.63 -24.35 -34.06
N VAL A 163 -1.28 -23.41 -33.36
CA VAL A 163 -0.66 -22.70 -32.23
C VAL A 163 -0.50 -23.65 -31.04
N ALA A 164 0.60 -23.48 -30.33
CA ALA A 164 0.93 -24.24 -29.13
C ALA A 164 1.30 -23.32 -27.97
N PHE A 165 1.40 -23.91 -26.78
CA PHE A 165 2.17 -23.33 -25.69
C PHE A 165 3.23 -24.32 -25.21
N VAL A 166 4.14 -23.82 -24.39
CA VAL A 166 5.17 -24.62 -23.72
C VAL A 166 5.14 -24.43 -22.22
N ASN A 167 5.67 -25.40 -21.47
CA ASN A 167 6.11 -25.14 -20.09
C ASN A 167 7.39 -24.30 -20.12
N ALA A 168 7.25 -22.98 -19.97
CA ALA A 168 8.36 -22.07 -20.21
C ALA A 168 9.46 -22.17 -19.16
N GLU A 169 9.10 -22.40 -17.89
CA GLU A 169 10.05 -22.64 -16.81
C GLU A 169 10.90 -23.89 -17.07
N GLU A 170 10.28 -25.02 -17.41
CA GLU A 170 11.01 -26.26 -17.72
C GLU A 170 11.91 -26.11 -18.94
N CYS A 171 11.44 -25.46 -20.01
CA CYS A 171 12.28 -25.19 -21.17
C CYS A 171 13.51 -24.34 -20.83
N MET A 172 13.38 -23.35 -19.94
CA MET A 172 14.54 -22.57 -19.46
C MET A 172 15.49 -23.42 -18.62
N ARG A 173 14.97 -24.32 -17.78
CA ARG A 173 15.76 -25.29 -17.01
C ARG A 173 16.55 -26.22 -17.93
N VAL A 174 15.93 -26.72 -19.00
CA VAL A 174 16.59 -27.52 -20.04
C VAL A 174 17.75 -26.74 -20.68
N TYR A 175 17.55 -25.49 -21.09
CA TYR A 175 18.61 -24.67 -21.69
C TYR A 175 19.76 -24.38 -20.71
N TYR A 176 19.44 -24.13 -19.45
CA TYR A 176 20.44 -23.99 -18.40
C TYR A 176 21.31 -25.25 -18.27
N HIS A 177 20.69 -26.43 -18.21
CA HIS A 177 21.42 -27.70 -18.15
C HIS A 177 22.22 -27.97 -19.43
N LYS A 178 21.69 -27.63 -20.61
CA LYS A 178 22.44 -27.71 -21.88
C LYS A 178 23.73 -26.89 -21.84
N CYS A 179 23.68 -25.69 -21.27
CA CYS A 179 24.86 -24.84 -21.08
C CYS A 179 25.82 -25.43 -20.04
N ARG A 180 25.33 -25.91 -18.89
CA ARG A 180 26.17 -26.54 -17.83
C ARG A 180 26.92 -27.78 -18.29
N ARG A 181 26.40 -28.52 -19.26
CA ARG A 181 27.06 -29.71 -19.81
C ARG A 181 28.27 -29.39 -20.69
N GLN A 182 28.48 -28.13 -21.04
CA GLN A 182 29.60 -27.71 -21.88
C GLN A 182 30.84 -27.50 -20.99
N ALA A 183 31.98 -28.10 -21.37
CA ALA A 183 33.19 -28.06 -20.54
C ALA A 183 33.81 -26.66 -20.39
N ASN A 184 33.46 -25.73 -21.30
CA ASN A 184 34.00 -24.38 -21.35
C ASN A 184 33.07 -23.30 -20.77
N THR A 185 31.95 -23.69 -20.13
CA THR A 185 31.04 -22.75 -19.49
C THR A 185 31.23 -22.70 -17.97
N SER A 186 30.94 -21.55 -17.37
CA SER A 186 30.96 -21.33 -15.93
C SER A 186 29.86 -20.34 -15.54
N PHE A 187 29.38 -20.42 -14.30
CA PHE A 187 28.23 -19.65 -13.82
C PHE A 187 28.55 -18.92 -12.51
N LEU A 188 28.02 -17.72 -12.36
CA LEU A 188 28.16 -16.89 -11.17
C LEU A 188 26.79 -16.29 -10.81
N PHE A 189 26.26 -16.70 -9.65
CA PHE A 189 24.93 -16.32 -9.18
C PHE A 189 24.99 -15.57 -7.85
N GLY A 190 23.89 -14.90 -7.49
CA GLY A 190 23.73 -14.25 -6.18
C GLY A 190 24.50 -12.94 -6.03
N ASN A 191 25.19 -12.47 -7.08
CA ASN A 191 25.94 -11.23 -7.07
C ASN A 191 25.70 -10.44 -8.37
N PRO A 192 24.78 -9.45 -8.36
CA PRO A 192 24.42 -8.70 -9.56
C PRO A 192 25.61 -7.94 -10.15
N VAL A 193 25.60 -7.77 -11.47
CA VAL A 193 26.48 -6.81 -12.13
C VAL A 193 26.04 -5.40 -11.76
N LYS A 194 26.96 -4.62 -11.21
CA LYS A 194 26.77 -3.21 -10.86
C LYS A 194 26.99 -2.30 -12.06
N ARG A 195 28.06 -2.55 -12.83
CA ARG A 195 28.38 -1.78 -14.05
C ARG A 195 29.31 -2.55 -14.99
N VAL A 196 29.36 -2.13 -16.25
CA VAL A 196 30.38 -2.56 -17.21
C VAL A 196 31.66 -1.75 -16.97
N ILE A 197 32.82 -2.42 -16.95
CA ILE A 197 34.12 -1.75 -16.83
C ILE A 197 34.56 -1.32 -18.23
N ILE A 198 34.58 -0.01 -18.49
CA ILE A 198 34.93 0.58 -19.78
C ILE A 198 36.21 1.42 -19.63
N GLU A 199 37.23 1.07 -20.41
CA GLU A 199 38.53 1.74 -20.40
C GLU A 199 38.93 2.10 -21.83
N GLY A 200 39.20 3.38 -22.09
CA GLY A 200 39.58 3.86 -23.43
C GLY A 200 38.55 3.52 -24.53
N GLY A 201 37.26 3.50 -24.19
CA GLY A 201 36.18 3.12 -25.11
C GLY A 201 36.11 1.62 -25.42
N VAL A 202 36.73 0.76 -24.60
CA VAL A 202 36.69 -0.70 -24.73
C VAL A 202 36.09 -1.29 -23.45
N ALA A 203 35.09 -2.16 -23.58
CA ALA A 203 34.61 -2.96 -22.45
C ALA A 203 35.67 -4.01 -22.08
N LYS A 204 36.13 -3.98 -20.82
CA LYS A 204 37.16 -4.89 -20.29
C LYS A 204 36.58 -6.00 -19.42
N GLY A 205 35.29 -5.89 -19.06
CA GLY A 205 34.66 -6.78 -18.10
C GLY A 205 33.51 -6.13 -17.36
N VAL A 206 33.22 -6.62 -16.15
CA VAL A 206 32.14 -6.13 -15.28
C VAL A 206 32.60 -5.99 -13.84
N GLU A 207 32.03 -5.02 -13.12
CA GLU A 207 32.10 -4.90 -11.66
C GLU A 207 30.81 -5.47 -11.07
N LEU A 208 30.95 -6.36 -10.08
CA LEU A 208 29.84 -6.93 -9.34
C LEU A 208 29.45 -6.06 -8.13
N ALA A 209 28.28 -6.30 -7.53
CA ALA A 209 27.77 -5.52 -6.42
C ALA A 209 28.64 -5.58 -5.15
N ASP A 210 29.38 -6.67 -4.95
CA ASP A 210 30.39 -6.81 -3.87
C ASP A 210 31.72 -6.11 -4.17
N GLY A 211 31.84 -5.43 -5.32
CA GLY A 211 33.05 -4.74 -5.77
C GLY A 211 34.06 -5.65 -6.50
N LYS A 212 33.78 -6.94 -6.67
CA LYS A 212 34.66 -7.84 -7.43
C LYS A 212 34.66 -7.49 -8.92
N HIS A 213 35.85 -7.48 -9.52
CA HIS A 213 36.02 -7.25 -10.96
C HIS A 213 36.24 -8.58 -11.70
N LEU A 214 35.57 -8.74 -12.84
CA LEU A 214 35.75 -9.86 -13.76
C LEU A 214 36.11 -9.33 -15.14
N THR A 215 37.12 -9.92 -15.79
CA THR A 215 37.60 -9.48 -17.11
C THR A 215 37.19 -10.46 -18.21
N ALA A 216 36.94 -9.95 -19.41
CA ALA A 216 36.71 -10.76 -20.61
C ALA A 216 37.09 -10.02 -21.90
N ASP A 217 37.34 -10.78 -22.97
CA ASP A 217 37.58 -10.20 -24.30
C ASP A 217 36.31 -9.65 -24.93
N LEU A 218 35.14 -10.18 -24.55
CA LEU A 218 33.83 -9.71 -25.00
C LEU A 218 32.84 -9.73 -23.83
N VAL A 219 32.11 -8.63 -23.65
CA VAL A 219 30.96 -8.55 -22.73
C VAL A 219 29.68 -8.53 -23.55
N ILE A 220 28.75 -9.43 -23.23
CA ILE A 220 27.42 -9.51 -23.83
C ILE A 220 26.38 -9.14 -22.78
N LEU A 221 25.58 -8.10 -23.03
CA LEU A 221 24.46 -7.71 -22.18
C LEU A 221 23.17 -8.35 -22.69
N ALA A 222 22.73 -9.40 -22.00
CA ALA A 222 21.49 -10.14 -22.25
C ALA A 222 20.52 -10.06 -21.06
N THR A 223 20.51 -8.90 -20.40
CA THR A 223 19.80 -8.62 -19.14
C THR A 223 18.31 -8.30 -19.29
N GLY A 224 17.73 -8.47 -20.47
CA GLY A 224 16.30 -8.22 -20.73
C GLY A 224 15.85 -6.84 -20.26
N ALA A 225 14.80 -6.78 -19.44
CA ALA A 225 14.23 -5.54 -18.89
C ALA A 225 15.18 -4.69 -18.04
N TRP A 226 16.33 -5.23 -17.64
CA TRP A 226 17.35 -4.52 -16.86
C TRP A 226 18.44 -3.90 -17.75
N THR A 227 18.41 -4.11 -19.06
CA THR A 227 19.54 -3.71 -19.95
C THR A 227 19.80 -2.21 -19.94
N ASN A 228 18.74 -1.41 -19.88
CA ASN A 228 18.81 0.06 -19.82
C ASN A 228 19.18 0.60 -18.42
N THR A 229 19.42 -0.25 -17.41
CA THR A 229 19.95 0.18 -16.11
C THR A 229 21.48 0.19 -16.07
N LEU A 230 22.15 -0.41 -17.06
CA LEU A 230 23.62 -0.47 -17.13
C LEU A 230 24.21 0.56 -18.10
N LEU A 231 23.45 0.94 -19.14
CA LEU A 231 23.87 1.86 -20.21
C LEU A 231 22.71 2.76 -20.62
N ASP A 232 23.00 3.98 -21.07
CA ASP A 232 22.00 4.86 -21.66
C ASP A 232 21.57 4.34 -23.04
N LEU A 233 20.41 3.67 -23.05
CA LEU A 233 19.79 3.07 -24.23
C LEU A 233 18.37 3.60 -24.44
N ARG A 234 18.05 4.81 -23.95
CA ARG A 234 16.69 5.37 -23.98
C ARG A 234 16.13 5.55 -25.38
N ASP A 235 17.01 5.69 -26.38
CA ASP A 235 16.67 5.78 -27.80
C ASP A 235 16.48 4.40 -28.46
N GLN A 236 16.92 3.31 -27.82
CA GLN A 236 16.91 1.94 -28.34
C GLN A 236 15.88 1.03 -27.67
N VAL A 237 15.69 1.14 -26.35
CA VAL A 237 14.81 0.24 -25.60
C VAL A 237 14.06 0.95 -24.47
N THR A 238 12.87 0.46 -24.15
CA THR A 238 12.12 0.86 -22.95
C THR A 238 11.50 -0.34 -22.27
N SER A 239 11.73 -0.49 -20.96
CA SER A 239 11.14 -1.56 -20.16
C SER A 239 9.70 -1.23 -19.74
N THR A 240 8.81 -2.20 -19.92
CA THR A 240 7.38 -2.05 -19.61
C THR A 240 6.86 -3.31 -18.90
N GLY A 241 6.15 -3.13 -17.79
CA GLY A 241 5.48 -4.21 -17.03
C GLY A 241 4.06 -4.49 -17.50
N HIS A 242 3.63 -5.76 -17.48
CA HIS A 242 2.28 -6.17 -17.88
C HIS A 242 1.66 -7.16 -16.90
N GLU A 243 0.34 -7.12 -16.77
CA GLU A 243 -0.39 -7.77 -15.69
C GLU A 243 -0.59 -9.27 -15.96
N VAL A 244 -0.18 -10.11 -15.02
CA VAL A 244 -0.33 -11.57 -15.08
C VAL A 244 -0.89 -12.07 -13.75
N ALA A 245 -1.83 -13.00 -13.82
CA ALA A 245 -2.45 -13.65 -12.67
C ALA A 245 -2.55 -15.18 -12.88
N TRP A 246 -2.50 -15.91 -11.77
CA TRP A 246 -2.66 -17.35 -11.72
C TRP A 246 -3.77 -17.74 -10.76
N LEU A 247 -4.50 -18.79 -11.10
CA LEU A 247 -5.48 -19.43 -10.21
C LEU A 247 -5.11 -20.89 -10.01
N LYS A 248 -5.32 -21.40 -8.81
CA LYS A 248 -5.29 -22.84 -8.55
C LYS A 248 -6.61 -23.46 -8.97
N LEU A 249 -6.54 -24.61 -9.64
CA LEU A 249 -7.72 -25.33 -10.08
C LEU A 249 -7.99 -26.54 -9.18
N SER A 250 -9.26 -26.88 -9.01
CA SER A 250 -9.64 -28.21 -8.54
C SER A 250 -9.40 -29.24 -9.66
N PRO A 251 -9.26 -30.53 -9.32
CA PRO A 251 -9.11 -31.59 -10.33
C PRO A 251 -10.22 -31.59 -11.38
N GLU A 252 -11.47 -31.28 -10.99
CA GLU A 252 -12.61 -31.22 -11.91
C GLU A 252 -12.49 -30.05 -12.89
N MET A 253 -11.98 -28.90 -12.43
CA MET A 253 -11.77 -27.73 -13.29
C MET A 253 -10.57 -27.93 -14.22
N GLU A 254 -9.50 -28.54 -13.72
CA GLU A 254 -8.34 -28.90 -14.54
C GLU A 254 -8.76 -29.87 -15.66
N GLU A 255 -9.51 -30.91 -15.33
CA GLU A 255 -10.05 -31.85 -16.31
C GLU A 255 -10.98 -31.17 -17.34
N ARG A 256 -11.83 -30.24 -16.89
CA ARG A 256 -12.72 -29.46 -17.76
C ARG A 256 -11.95 -28.61 -18.77
N TYR A 257 -10.89 -27.93 -18.33
CA TYR A 257 -10.19 -26.95 -19.14
C TYR A 257 -8.93 -27.48 -19.82
N LYS A 258 -8.46 -28.71 -19.55
CA LYS A 258 -7.20 -29.26 -20.09
C LYS A 258 -7.07 -29.20 -21.62
N ASN A 259 -8.19 -29.27 -22.35
CA ASN A 259 -8.24 -29.29 -23.82
C ASN A 259 -8.70 -27.95 -24.43
N MET A 260 -8.84 -26.91 -23.63
CA MET A 260 -9.18 -25.58 -24.15
C MET A 260 -8.01 -25.06 -25.02
N PRO A 261 -8.27 -24.23 -26.04
CA PRO A 261 -7.20 -23.49 -26.71
C PRO A 261 -6.73 -22.31 -25.85
N ILE A 262 -5.54 -21.79 -26.13
CA ILE A 262 -5.15 -20.45 -25.66
C ILE A 262 -6.24 -19.49 -26.15
N THR A 263 -6.72 -18.58 -25.31
CA THR A 263 -7.85 -17.74 -25.68
C THR A 263 -7.54 -16.27 -25.45
N THR A 264 -7.53 -15.49 -26.54
CA THR A 264 -7.19 -14.06 -26.56
C THR A 264 -8.37 -13.24 -27.06
N ASN A 265 -8.57 -12.06 -26.46
CA ASN A 265 -9.45 -11.03 -26.98
C ASN A 265 -8.66 -9.74 -27.25
N PHE A 266 -8.57 -9.31 -28.51
CA PHE A 266 -7.82 -8.12 -28.91
C PHE A 266 -8.51 -6.81 -28.48
N THR A 267 -9.81 -6.83 -28.21
CA THR A 267 -10.54 -5.65 -27.74
C THR A 267 -10.27 -5.37 -26.27
N THR A 268 -10.37 -6.40 -25.43
CA THR A 268 -10.15 -6.25 -23.98
C THR A 268 -8.68 -6.37 -23.58
N GLY A 269 -7.85 -6.92 -24.47
CA GLY A 269 -6.45 -7.27 -24.21
C GLY A 269 -6.29 -8.52 -23.35
N PHE A 270 -7.37 -9.25 -23.05
CA PHE A 270 -7.32 -10.46 -22.22
C PHE A 270 -6.67 -11.62 -22.96
N ASN A 271 -5.90 -12.43 -22.23
CA ASN A 271 -5.36 -13.67 -22.74
C ASN A 271 -5.28 -14.70 -21.62
N ILE A 272 -5.66 -15.94 -21.89
CA ILE A 272 -5.63 -17.06 -20.93
C ILE A 272 -5.10 -18.32 -21.59
N PHE A 273 -4.34 -19.10 -20.83
CA PHE A 273 -3.72 -20.33 -21.29
C PHE A 273 -4.48 -21.55 -20.73
N PRO A 274 -4.35 -22.72 -21.39
CA PRO A 274 -4.85 -23.98 -20.81
C PRO A 274 -4.17 -24.28 -19.47
N PRO A 275 -4.82 -25.06 -18.59
CA PRO A 275 -4.22 -25.50 -17.33
C PRO A 275 -2.91 -26.25 -17.53
N LEU A 276 -1.97 -26.04 -16.61
CA LEU A 276 -0.74 -26.81 -16.53
C LEU A 276 -0.33 -26.93 -15.06
N ASN A 277 -0.10 -28.16 -14.58
CA ASN A 277 0.31 -28.45 -13.20
C ASN A 277 -0.67 -27.89 -12.14
N GLY A 278 -1.97 -28.08 -12.32
CA GLY A 278 -3.00 -27.65 -11.36
C GLY A 278 -3.25 -26.14 -11.29
N GLU A 279 -2.72 -25.37 -12.24
CA GLU A 279 -2.95 -23.92 -12.30
C GLU A 279 -3.29 -23.44 -13.71
N ILE A 280 -4.04 -22.34 -13.77
CA ILE A 280 -4.38 -21.63 -15.01
C ILE A 280 -3.89 -20.20 -14.94
N LYS A 281 -3.36 -19.71 -16.06
CA LYS A 281 -2.75 -18.38 -16.14
C LYS A 281 -3.53 -17.47 -17.08
N CYS A 282 -3.88 -16.28 -16.61
CA CYS A 282 -4.42 -15.19 -17.43
C CYS A 282 -3.55 -13.93 -17.34
N LEU A 283 -3.64 -13.07 -18.35
CA LEU A 283 -2.92 -11.82 -18.43
C LEU A 283 -3.70 -10.76 -19.20
N ARG A 284 -3.34 -9.50 -18.99
CA ARG A 284 -3.89 -8.34 -19.70
C ARG A 284 -2.79 -7.67 -20.54
N ARG A 285 -3.12 -7.34 -21.78
CA ARG A 285 -2.28 -6.60 -22.72
C ARG A 285 -2.64 -5.11 -22.71
N SER A 286 -2.56 -4.49 -21.53
CA SER A 286 -2.72 -3.04 -21.37
C SER A 286 -1.62 -2.26 -22.13
N PRO A 287 -1.67 -0.92 -22.19
CA PRO A 287 -0.51 -0.12 -22.62
C PRO A 287 0.77 -0.40 -21.81
N GLY A 288 0.61 -0.92 -20.59
CA GLY A 288 1.66 -1.36 -19.70
C GLY A 288 2.08 -0.32 -18.68
N TYR A 289 2.98 -0.73 -17.78
CA TYR A 289 3.43 0.08 -16.65
C TYR A 289 4.91 0.42 -16.75
N THR A 290 5.26 1.63 -16.32
CA THR A 290 6.64 2.08 -16.11
C THR A 290 6.98 2.09 -14.63
N ASN A 291 8.25 1.89 -14.32
CA ASN A 291 8.78 2.06 -12.98
C ASN A 291 10.08 2.85 -13.10
N THR A 292 9.92 4.17 -13.10
CA THR A 292 10.97 5.13 -13.41
C THR A 292 11.95 5.23 -12.26
N ARG A 293 13.22 5.05 -12.57
CA ARG A 293 14.34 5.15 -11.63
C ARG A 293 15.50 5.92 -12.22
N THR A 294 16.24 6.60 -11.36
CA THR A 294 17.53 7.21 -11.71
C THR A 294 18.61 6.14 -11.66
N VAL A 295 19.38 6.02 -12.74
CA VAL A 295 20.51 5.09 -12.89
C VAL A 295 21.75 5.84 -13.36
N THR A 296 22.93 5.27 -13.13
CA THR A 296 24.21 5.84 -13.58
C THR A 296 24.73 5.05 -14.78
N ASP A 297 25.07 5.77 -15.85
CA ASP A 297 25.59 5.18 -17.08
C ASP A 297 27.00 4.62 -16.87
N SER A 298 27.22 3.35 -17.22
CA SER A 298 28.55 2.73 -17.14
C SER A 298 29.58 3.44 -18.03
N ALA A 299 29.15 4.04 -19.16
CA ALA A 299 30.05 4.63 -20.13
C ALA A 299 30.46 6.07 -19.77
N THR A 300 29.50 6.91 -19.37
CA THR A 300 29.73 8.34 -19.11
C THR A 300 29.79 8.72 -17.63
N GLY A 301 29.33 7.83 -16.73
CA GLY A 301 29.16 8.14 -15.31
C GLY A 301 28.04 9.14 -14.99
N LYS A 302 27.26 9.57 -16.00
CA LYS A 302 26.14 10.49 -15.84
C LYS A 302 24.88 9.75 -15.40
N SER A 303 24.04 10.43 -14.62
CA SER A 303 22.74 9.89 -14.21
C SER A 303 21.65 10.20 -15.23
N PHE A 304 20.73 9.25 -15.43
CA PHE A 304 19.56 9.39 -16.31
C PHE A 304 18.39 8.56 -15.79
N GLU A 305 17.18 8.84 -16.28
CA GLU A 305 15.97 8.13 -15.86
C GLU A 305 15.55 7.05 -16.87
N VAL A 306 15.24 5.87 -16.36
CA VAL A 306 14.70 4.75 -17.15
C VAL A 306 13.61 4.02 -16.39
N SER A 307 12.69 3.41 -17.14
CA SER A 307 11.84 2.37 -16.58
C SER A 307 12.62 1.07 -16.44
N ALA A 308 12.49 0.39 -15.30
CA ALA A 308 13.08 -0.93 -15.05
C ALA A 308 12.27 -1.73 -14.00
N PRO A 309 12.37 -3.07 -13.95
CA PRO A 309 11.56 -3.89 -13.04
C PRO A 309 11.82 -3.51 -11.57
N PRO A 310 10.81 -3.48 -10.70
CA PRO A 310 11.00 -3.16 -9.28
C PRO A 310 11.91 -4.18 -8.59
N ASP A 311 12.61 -3.75 -7.54
CA ASP A 311 13.58 -4.59 -6.83
C ASP A 311 12.92 -5.70 -6.00
N SER A 312 11.62 -5.53 -5.68
CA SER A 312 10.77 -6.54 -5.04
C SER A 312 9.69 -7.04 -6.00
N PRO A 313 9.18 -8.28 -5.83
CA PRO A 313 8.08 -8.80 -6.63
C PRO A 313 6.90 -7.84 -6.67
N SER A 314 6.42 -7.54 -7.87
CA SER A 314 5.26 -6.67 -8.10
C SER A 314 3.97 -7.46 -8.01
N THR A 315 2.87 -6.78 -7.68
CA THR A 315 1.49 -7.27 -7.89
C THR A 315 0.82 -6.47 -8.99
N ILE A 316 -0.31 -6.96 -9.51
CA ILE A 316 -1.09 -6.20 -10.49
C ILE A 316 -1.93 -5.11 -9.78
N PRO A 317 -2.19 -3.95 -10.41
CA PRO A 317 -3.10 -2.94 -9.89
C PRO A 317 -4.58 -3.38 -9.86
N ALA A 318 -5.39 -2.72 -9.03
CA ALA A 318 -6.79 -3.09 -8.82
C ALA A 318 -7.67 -2.96 -10.08
N ASP A 319 -7.40 -1.98 -10.96
CA ASP A 319 -8.12 -1.86 -12.24
C ASP A 319 -7.80 -3.02 -13.18
N ALA A 320 -6.56 -3.52 -13.16
CA ALA A 320 -6.16 -4.67 -13.95
C ALA A 320 -6.82 -5.95 -13.45
N GLU A 321 -6.88 -6.16 -12.13
CA GLU A 321 -7.63 -7.27 -11.53
C GLU A 321 -9.10 -7.21 -11.93
N LYS A 322 -9.76 -6.05 -11.79
CA LYS A 322 -11.16 -5.85 -12.21
C LYS A 322 -11.37 -6.22 -13.68
N ALA A 323 -10.46 -5.80 -14.57
CA ALA A 323 -10.53 -6.10 -15.99
C ALA A 323 -10.32 -7.60 -16.29
N LEU A 324 -9.41 -8.27 -15.59
CA LEU A 324 -9.22 -9.72 -15.69
C LEU A 324 -10.48 -10.47 -15.24
N ARG A 325 -11.05 -10.09 -14.08
CA ARG A 325 -12.27 -10.70 -13.54
C ARG A 325 -13.47 -10.52 -14.44
N ALA A 326 -13.62 -9.37 -15.10
CA ALA A 326 -14.71 -9.15 -16.06
C ALA A 326 -14.65 -10.13 -17.25
N ASN A 327 -13.46 -10.43 -17.77
CA ASN A 327 -13.29 -11.41 -18.84
C ASN A 327 -13.47 -12.85 -18.35
N LEU A 328 -13.02 -13.15 -17.13
CA LEU A 328 -13.29 -14.44 -16.49
C LEU A 328 -14.80 -14.64 -16.28
N ALA A 329 -15.54 -13.62 -15.85
CA ALA A 329 -16.99 -13.70 -15.67
C ALA A 329 -17.74 -14.03 -16.98
N GLU A 330 -17.28 -13.50 -18.11
CA GLU A 330 -17.92 -13.75 -19.41
C GLU A 330 -17.59 -15.15 -19.97
N LEU A 331 -16.32 -15.58 -19.92
CA LEU A 331 -15.87 -16.78 -20.63
C LEU A 331 -15.50 -17.97 -19.71
N PHE A 332 -15.19 -17.71 -18.44
CA PHE A 332 -14.80 -18.71 -17.43
C PHE A 332 -15.52 -18.47 -16.08
N PRO A 333 -16.87 -18.50 -16.03
CA PRO A 333 -17.59 -18.03 -14.85
C PRO A 333 -17.18 -18.66 -13.51
N PRO A 334 -16.86 -19.98 -13.43
CA PRO A 334 -16.37 -20.58 -12.19
C PRO A 334 -15.05 -20.00 -11.65
N LEU A 335 -14.27 -19.31 -12.49
CA LEU A 335 -12.98 -18.72 -12.14
C LEU A 335 -13.09 -17.24 -11.76
N ALA A 336 -14.22 -16.57 -12.04
CA ALA A 336 -14.35 -15.12 -11.91
C ALA A 336 -14.23 -14.64 -10.45
N GLU A 337 -14.81 -15.40 -9.52
CA GLU A 337 -14.82 -15.11 -8.08
C GLU A 337 -13.69 -15.83 -7.32
N GLN A 338 -12.90 -16.67 -7.99
CA GLN A 338 -11.79 -17.35 -7.34
C GLN A 338 -10.68 -16.36 -6.98
N PRO A 339 -10.02 -16.53 -5.81
CA PRO A 339 -8.86 -15.73 -5.48
C PRO A 339 -7.73 -16.04 -6.45
N PHE A 340 -6.99 -15.01 -6.86
CA PHE A 340 -5.73 -15.22 -7.55
C PHE A 340 -4.71 -15.79 -6.56
N ASP A 341 -4.09 -16.91 -6.90
CA ASP A 341 -3.01 -17.55 -6.14
C ASP A 341 -1.80 -16.62 -6.02
N ARG A 342 -1.45 -16.01 -7.15
CA ARG A 342 -0.41 -14.99 -7.25
C ARG A 342 -0.65 -14.08 -8.44
N THR A 343 -0.05 -12.90 -8.41
CA THR A 343 -0.04 -11.95 -9.52
C THR A 343 1.35 -11.35 -9.68
N LYS A 344 1.70 -10.90 -10.89
CA LYS A 344 2.94 -10.15 -11.14
C LYS A 344 2.81 -9.16 -12.29
N LEU A 345 3.61 -8.10 -12.26
CA LEU A 345 3.93 -7.34 -13.46
C LEU A 345 5.14 -7.97 -14.14
N CYS A 346 4.93 -8.57 -15.30
CA CYS A 346 5.97 -9.16 -16.12
C CYS A 346 6.65 -8.07 -16.97
N PHE A 347 7.88 -7.69 -16.62
CA PHE A 347 8.64 -6.67 -17.33
C PHE A 347 9.45 -7.25 -18.50
N PHE A 348 9.45 -6.52 -19.62
CA PHE A 348 10.30 -6.79 -20.79
C PHE A 348 10.66 -5.48 -21.50
N THR A 349 11.71 -5.49 -22.32
CA THR A 349 12.10 -4.36 -23.18
C THR A 349 11.29 -4.31 -24.46
N ASN A 350 10.87 -3.12 -24.87
CA ASN A 350 10.35 -2.82 -26.20
C ASN A 350 11.39 -2.04 -26.99
N THR A 351 11.60 -2.39 -28.25
CA THR A 351 12.37 -1.58 -29.21
C THR A 351 11.42 -0.71 -30.03
N PRO A 352 11.90 0.40 -30.64
CA PRO A 352 11.09 1.24 -31.51
C PRO A 352 10.43 0.48 -32.66
N THR A 353 11.11 -0.52 -33.23
CA THR A 353 10.64 -1.29 -34.40
C THR A 353 10.01 -2.63 -34.05
N SER A 354 9.88 -2.95 -32.76
CA SER A 354 9.57 -4.30 -32.24
C SER A 354 10.56 -5.41 -32.63
N ASP A 355 11.62 -5.15 -33.41
CA ASP A 355 12.69 -6.11 -33.66
C ASP A 355 13.56 -6.36 -32.43
N PHE A 356 14.33 -7.45 -32.43
CA PHE A 356 15.38 -7.62 -31.44
C PHE A 356 16.49 -6.58 -31.61
N LEU A 357 17.19 -6.28 -30.51
CA LEU A 357 18.44 -5.52 -30.53
C LEU A 357 19.59 -6.50 -30.31
N VAL A 358 20.26 -6.87 -31.39
CA VAL A 358 21.42 -7.77 -31.42
C VAL A 358 22.51 -7.09 -32.23
N ASP A 359 23.44 -6.41 -31.56
CA ASP A 359 24.55 -5.74 -32.24
C ASP A 359 25.72 -5.44 -31.30
N ARG A 360 26.87 -5.09 -31.87
CA ARG A 360 27.96 -4.45 -31.14
C ARG A 360 27.59 -3.02 -30.80
N HIS A 361 28.01 -2.55 -29.63
CA HIS A 361 27.80 -1.16 -29.26
C HIS A 361 28.60 -0.23 -30.19
N PRO A 362 28.00 0.84 -30.76
CA PRO A 362 28.64 1.64 -31.81
C PRO A 362 29.89 2.39 -31.32
N SER A 363 29.92 2.80 -30.06
CA SER A 363 31.04 3.57 -29.47
C SER A 363 31.87 2.82 -28.43
N ILE A 364 31.46 1.61 -28.02
CA ILE A 364 32.15 0.84 -26.97
C ILE A 364 32.58 -0.49 -27.59
N LYS A 365 33.88 -0.60 -27.89
CA LYS A 365 34.44 -1.83 -28.48
C LYS A 365 34.32 -2.98 -27.49
N GLN A 366 34.25 -4.21 -28.01
CA GLN A 366 34.15 -5.44 -27.21
C GLN A 366 32.91 -5.52 -26.30
N LEU A 367 31.86 -4.77 -26.63
CA LEU A 367 30.55 -4.85 -26.00
C LEU A 367 29.49 -5.20 -27.04
N ALA A 368 28.62 -6.17 -26.72
CA ALA A 368 27.43 -6.49 -27.51
C ALA A 368 26.16 -6.36 -26.68
N LEU A 369 25.11 -5.84 -27.32
CA LEU A 369 23.75 -5.76 -26.78
C LEU A 369 22.93 -6.89 -27.40
N VAL A 370 22.30 -7.72 -26.56
CA VAL A 370 21.50 -8.87 -27.00
C VAL A 370 20.19 -8.86 -26.20
N THR A 371 19.25 -8.00 -26.61
CA THR A 371 18.04 -7.67 -25.86
C THR A 371 16.88 -7.30 -26.79
N GLY A 372 15.86 -6.59 -26.30
CA GLY A 372 14.80 -6.04 -27.16
C GLY A 372 13.71 -7.05 -27.49
N GLY A 373 13.38 -7.96 -26.55
CA GLY A 373 12.46 -9.06 -26.82
C GLY A 373 11.02 -8.69 -27.22
N SER A 374 10.62 -7.42 -27.08
CA SER A 374 9.37 -6.81 -27.58
C SER A 374 8.13 -7.68 -27.41
N ALA A 375 8.06 -8.34 -26.24
CA ALA A 375 7.05 -9.32 -25.83
C ALA A 375 6.87 -10.58 -26.70
N HIS A 376 7.73 -10.83 -27.69
CA HIS A 376 7.62 -12.02 -28.54
C HIS A 376 8.84 -12.95 -28.46
N GLY A 377 9.92 -12.55 -27.78
CA GLY A 377 11.24 -13.18 -27.89
C GLY A 377 11.32 -14.64 -27.46
N TRP A 378 10.45 -15.07 -26.53
CA TRP A 378 10.52 -16.43 -25.96
C TRP A 378 10.47 -17.52 -27.03
N LYS A 379 9.57 -17.39 -28.01
CA LYS A 379 9.32 -18.44 -29.01
C LYS A 379 10.45 -18.65 -30.00
N PHE A 380 11.50 -17.83 -29.95
CA PHE A 380 12.69 -17.94 -30.79
C PHE A 380 13.86 -18.61 -30.07
N LEU A 381 13.66 -19.10 -28.85
CA LEU A 381 14.69 -19.71 -27.99
C LEU A 381 15.65 -20.65 -28.75
N CYS A 382 15.12 -21.49 -29.65
CA CYS A 382 15.91 -22.49 -30.37
C CYS A 382 16.70 -21.99 -31.58
N VAL A 383 16.39 -20.81 -32.10
CA VAL A 383 17.09 -20.21 -33.26
C VAL A 383 17.96 -19.02 -32.85
N LEU A 384 17.56 -18.34 -31.78
CA LEU A 384 18.11 -17.04 -31.38
C LEU A 384 19.61 -17.08 -31.13
N GLY A 385 20.11 -18.10 -30.43
CA GLY A 385 21.53 -18.20 -30.08
C GLY A 385 22.44 -18.24 -31.31
N ASP A 386 22.11 -19.09 -32.28
CA ASP A 386 22.87 -19.22 -33.52
C ASP A 386 22.82 -17.92 -34.34
N ARG A 387 21.65 -17.30 -34.47
CA ARG A 387 21.51 -16.02 -35.19
C ARG A 387 22.25 -14.87 -34.50
N VAL A 388 22.31 -14.86 -33.16
CA VAL A 388 23.11 -13.89 -32.41
C VAL A 388 24.60 -14.08 -32.71
N VAL A 389 25.11 -15.31 -32.70
CA VAL A 389 26.52 -15.56 -33.01
C VAL A 389 26.83 -15.22 -34.47
N ASP A 390 25.94 -15.54 -35.40
CA ASP A 390 26.07 -15.15 -36.81
C ASP A 390 26.13 -13.62 -36.97
N MET A 391 25.34 -12.86 -36.21
CA MET A 391 25.42 -11.38 -36.19
C MET A 391 26.79 -10.89 -35.71
N LEU A 392 27.30 -11.46 -34.62
CA LEU A 392 28.59 -11.07 -34.03
C LEU A 392 29.80 -11.42 -34.93
N GLU A 393 29.64 -12.42 -35.79
CA GLU A 393 30.61 -12.85 -36.80
C GLU A 393 30.44 -12.15 -38.16
N GLY A 394 29.37 -11.36 -38.36
CA GLY A 394 29.07 -10.72 -39.65
C GLY A 394 28.57 -11.69 -40.73
N LYS A 395 27.92 -12.79 -40.32
CA LYS A 395 27.41 -13.87 -41.18
C LYS A 395 25.89 -14.01 -41.19
N LEU A 396 25.18 -13.25 -40.36
CA LEU A 396 23.71 -13.26 -40.32
C LEU A 396 23.14 -12.84 -41.68
N GLU A 397 21.97 -13.35 -42.07
CA GLU A 397 21.38 -12.94 -43.34
C GLU A 397 21.13 -11.41 -43.40
N PRO A 398 21.32 -10.77 -44.57
CA PRO A 398 21.30 -9.30 -44.67
C PRO A 398 20.02 -8.65 -44.13
N GLU A 399 18.87 -9.30 -44.31
CA GLU A 399 17.58 -8.78 -43.85
C GLU A 399 17.48 -8.78 -42.31
N LEU A 400 17.89 -9.87 -41.63
CA LEU A 400 17.92 -9.88 -40.17
C LEU A 400 19.01 -8.98 -39.61
N GLN A 401 20.17 -8.88 -40.27
CA GLN A 401 21.22 -7.95 -39.88
C GLN A 401 20.71 -6.50 -39.89
N LYS A 402 20.00 -6.10 -40.95
CA LYS A 402 19.38 -4.77 -41.06
C LYS A 402 18.34 -4.53 -39.96
N ARG A 403 17.60 -5.56 -39.55
CA ARG A 403 16.55 -5.47 -38.54
C ARG A 403 17.06 -5.49 -37.11
N TRP A 404 18.10 -6.26 -36.82
CA TRP A 404 18.55 -6.47 -35.44
C TRP A 404 19.68 -5.53 -34.99
N LYS A 405 20.28 -4.79 -35.92
CA LYS A 405 21.32 -3.80 -35.63
C LYS A 405 20.87 -2.72 -34.63
N TYR A 406 21.85 -2.02 -34.06
CA TYR A 406 21.63 -0.77 -33.33
C TYR A 406 20.93 0.25 -34.23
N LYS A 407 19.82 0.84 -33.75
CA LYS A 407 18.94 1.68 -34.56
C LYS A 407 19.44 3.12 -34.62
N GLN A 408 19.54 3.66 -35.82
CA GLN A 408 19.67 5.10 -36.06
C GLN A 408 18.27 5.74 -36.19
N PRO A 409 18.14 7.08 -36.08
CA PRO A 409 16.85 7.76 -36.22
C PRO A 409 16.07 7.36 -37.49
N GLU A 410 16.75 7.23 -38.63
CA GLU A 410 16.20 6.81 -39.92
C GLU A 410 15.69 5.37 -39.97
N ASP A 411 16.10 4.50 -39.03
CA ASP A 411 15.66 3.11 -38.98
C ASP A 411 14.28 2.95 -38.31
N LYS A 412 13.75 3.98 -37.65
CA LYS A 412 12.59 3.89 -36.73
C LYS A 412 11.22 4.01 -37.42
N ASP A 413 11.19 4.29 -38.73
CA ASP A 413 9.94 4.37 -39.52
C ASP A 413 9.50 3.01 -40.08
N HIS A 414 10.34 1.98 -39.97
CA HIS A 414 10.06 0.61 -40.41
C HIS A 414 9.77 -0.28 -39.20
N ASN A 415 8.52 -0.31 -38.75
CA ASN A 415 8.12 -1.10 -37.60
C ASN A 415 7.57 -2.46 -38.01
N MET A 416 8.10 -3.53 -37.42
CA MET A 416 7.30 -4.72 -37.23
C MET A 416 6.16 -4.33 -36.28
N GLU A 417 4.91 -4.58 -36.67
CA GLU A 417 3.82 -4.59 -35.70
C GLU A 417 4.11 -5.74 -34.70
N GLY A 418 4.60 -5.38 -33.51
CA GLY A 418 4.90 -6.32 -32.43
C GLY A 418 3.63 -6.99 -31.89
N ALA A 419 3.73 -7.67 -30.75
CA ALA A 419 2.54 -8.30 -30.14
C ALA A 419 1.47 -7.24 -29.82
N PRO A 420 0.25 -7.31 -30.39
CA PRO A 420 -0.74 -6.24 -30.28
C PRO A 420 -1.09 -5.87 -28.84
N ARG A 421 -1.24 -4.57 -28.58
CA ARG A 421 -1.53 -3.98 -27.26
C ARG A 421 -2.76 -3.09 -27.31
N ALA A 422 -3.43 -2.94 -26.17
CA ALA A 422 -4.44 -1.92 -26.02
C ALA A 422 -3.81 -0.52 -26.18
N GLN A 423 -4.56 0.40 -26.78
CA GLN A 423 -4.14 1.80 -26.90
C GLN A 423 -4.22 2.53 -25.54
N GLY A 424 -3.34 3.50 -25.34
CA GLY A 424 -3.33 4.37 -24.17
C GLY A 424 -1.92 4.73 -23.72
N GLU A 425 -1.84 5.50 -22.63
CA GLU A 425 -0.57 5.90 -22.01
C GLU A 425 -0.09 4.83 -21.02
N LYS A 426 1.23 4.66 -20.92
CA LYS A 426 1.83 3.82 -19.89
C LYS A 426 1.62 4.45 -18.52
N GLN A 427 1.34 3.63 -17.52
CA GLN A 427 1.12 4.11 -16.15
C GLN A 427 2.36 3.91 -15.28
N GLU A 428 2.74 4.93 -14.51
CA GLU A 428 3.84 4.81 -13.54
C GLU A 428 3.40 3.99 -12.30
N LEU A 429 4.26 3.09 -11.82
CA LEU A 429 4.03 2.33 -10.59
C LEU A 429 4.13 3.23 -9.35
N LYS A 430 3.00 3.80 -8.96
CA LYS A 430 2.90 4.66 -7.76
C LYS A 430 3.10 3.89 -6.45
N HIS A 431 2.72 2.62 -6.40
CA HIS A 431 2.66 1.81 -5.18
C HIS A 431 3.98 1.10 -4.79
N CYS A 432 5.02 1.24 -5.61
CA CYS A 432 6.32 0.60 -5.39
C CYS A 432 7.40 1.54 -4.88
N LYS A 433 7.11 2.85 -4.75
CA LYS A 433 8.10 3.81 -4.26
C LYS A 433 8.16 3.81 -2.72
N PRO A 434 9.34 4.01 -2.11
CA PRO A 434 9.47 4.01 -0.65
C PRO A 434 8.70 5.16 0.02
N ILE A 435 7.96 4.83 1.08
CA ILE A 435 7.17 5.75 1.90
C ILE A 435 7.68 5.71 3.34
N ALA A 436 7.97 6.88 3.91
CA ALA A 436 8.28 7.04 5.32
C ALA A 436 7.07 7.64 6.07
N ILE A 437 6.64 7.01 7.15
CA ILE A 437 5.60 7.51 8.05
C ILE A 437 6.27 7.82 9.39
N ILE A 438 6.22 9.07 9.81
CA ILE A 438 6.87 9.54 11.03
C ILE A 438 5.83 9.66 12.15
N GLY A 439 5.93 8.75 13.11
CA GLY A 439 5.00 8.59 14.22
C GLY A 439 4.15 7.34 14.07
N ALA A 440 4.17 6.46 15.07
CA ALA A 440 3.33 5.27 15.21
C ALA A 440 2.11 5.56 16.11
N GLY A 441 1.63 6.80 16.14
CA GLY A 441 0.37 7.16 16.78
C GLY A 441 -0.84 6.86 15.89
N VAL A 442 -2.01 7.37 16.27
CA VAL A 442 -3.29 7.11 15.56
C VAL A 442 -3.23 7.42 14.07
N PHE A 443 -2.75 8.61 13.72
CA PHE A 443 -2.65 9.04 12.32
C PHE A 443 -1.67 8.16 11.54
N GLY A 444 -0.50 7.86 12.11
CA GLY A 444 0.52 7.07 11.43
C GLY A 444 0.13 5.61 11.23
N LEU A 445 -0.35 4.92 12.28
CA LEU A 445 -0.81 3.54 12.20
C LEU A 445 -1.97 3.38 11.21
N SER A 446 -2.96 4.28 11.30
CA SER A 446 -4.10 4.23 10.39
C SER A 446 -3.66 4.43 8.94
N THR A 447 -2.79 5.43 8.70
CA THR A 447 -2.25 5.73 7.36
C THR A 447 -1.48 4.56 6.79
N ALA A 448 -0.56 3.97 7.57
CA ALA A 448 0.26 2.84 7.15
C ALA A 448 -0.59 1.63 6.75
N LEU A 449 -1.56 1.28 7.59
CA LEU A 449 -2.47 0.16 7.34
C LEU A 449 -3.27 0.36 6.06
N HIS A 450 -3.75 1.58 5.81
CA HIS A 450 -4.56 1.86 4.62
C HIS A 450 -3.73 2.04 3.35
N LEU A 451 -2.51 2.58 3.43
CA LEU A 451 -1.58 2.55 2.31
C LEU A 451 -1.27 1.09 1.91
N ALA A 452 -0.99 0.22 2.88
CA ALA A 452 -0.75 -1.19 2.61
C ALA A 452 -1.97 -1.88 1.95
N LYS A 453 -3.18 -1.62 2.47
CA LYS A 453 -4.44 -2.10 1.87
C LYS A 453 -4.69 -1.56 0.47
N SER A 454 -4.28 -0.32 0.19
CA SER A 454 -4.36 0.30 -1.14
C SER A 454 -3.22 -0.12 -2.09
N GLY A 455 -2.41 -1.12 -1.70
CA GLY A 455 -1.44 -1.75 -2.58
C GLY A 455 -0.02 -1.21 -2.48
N TYR A 456 0.23 -0.16 -1.68
CA TYR A 456 1.59 0.32 -1.42
C TYR A 456 2.41 -0.73 -0.66
N LYS A 457 3.62 -1.04 -1.14
CA LYS A 457 4.42 -2.18 -0.62
C LYS A 457 5.65 -1.78 0.18
N ASP A 458 6.23 -0.61 -0.09
CA ASP A 458 7.44 -0.16 0.59
C ASP A 458 7.12 0.96 1.58
N ILE A 459 6.55 0.59 2.72
CA ILE A 459 6.16 1.52 3.78
C ILE A 459 7.02 1.24 5.01
N THR A 460 7.61 2.29 5.58
CA THR A 460 8.35 2.21 6.85
C THR A 460 7.75 3.20 7.85
N ILE A 461 7.39 2.73 9.04
CA ILE A 461 7.03 3.58 10.18
C ILE A 461 8.27 3.82 11.03
N PHE A 462 8.50 5.09 11.39
CA PHE A 462 9.54 5.55 12.31
C PHE A 462 8.88 6.13 13.56
N ASP A 463 9.23 5.63 14.74
CA ASP A 463 8.85 6.26 16.01
C ASP A 463 9.96 6.12 17.06
N TYR A 464 10.14 7.14 17.89
CA TYR A 464 11.15 7.11 18.93
C TYR A 464 10.77 6.18 20.11
N GLN A 465 9.47 5.88 20.27
CA GLN A 465 8.98 4.95 21.28
C GLN A 465 9.10 3.49 20.80
N PRO A 466 9.63 2.56 21.63
CA PRO A 466 9.70 1.14 21.30
C PRO A 466 8.36 0.44 21.57
N TYR A 467 7.34 0.76 20.75
CA TYR A 467 5.96 0.29 20.98
C TYR A 467 5.76 -1.23 20.90
N ASP A 468 6.62 -1.91 20.16
CA ASP A 468 6.72 -3.37 20.10
C ASP A 468 7.17 -3.99 21.44
N GLN A 469 7.87 -3.22 22.27
CA GLN A 469 8.39 -3.66 23.57
C GLN A 469 7.52 -3.17 24.72
N ASN A 470 7.05 -1.91 24.68
CA ASN A 470 6.32 -1.29 25.79
C ASN A 470 4.79 -1.36 25.66
N GLY A 471 4.26 -1.86 24.54
CA GLY A 471 2.82 -2.11 24.34
C GLY A 471 1.94 -0.88 24.45
N TYR A 472 2.47 0.32 24.13
CA TYR A 472 1.79 1.61 24.37
C TYR A 472 1.43 1.87 25.85
N SER A 473 2.11 1.21 26.80
CA SER A 473 1.84 1.39 28.24
C SER A 473 2.48 2.68 28.76
N THR A 474 1.67 3.53 29.40
CA THR A 474 2.18 4.74 30.06
C THR A 474 3.06 4.42 31.26
N ALA A 475 2.78 3.31 31.96
CA ALA A 475 3.63 2.81 33.05
C ALA A 475 5.02 2.36 32.55
N ALA A 476 5.13 1.98 31.27
CA ALA A 476 6.38 1.62 30.61
C ALA A 476 7.03 2.80 29.85
N GLY A 477 6.70 4.04 30.22
CA GLY A 477 7.36 5.25 29.71
C GLY A 477 6.78 5.82 28.40
N CYS A 478 5.64 5.33 27.93
CA CYS A 478 4.95 5.94 26.79
C CYS A 478 4.34 7.29 27.16
N ASP A 479 4.51 8.29 26.30
CA ASP A 479 3.98 9.64 26.49
C ASP A 479 3.05 10.13 25.37
N ALA A 480 2.81 9.30 24.35
CA ALA A 480 1.94 9.65 23.25
C ALA A 480 0.47 9.74 23.68
N ALA A 481 -0.32 10.59 23.01
CA ALA A 481 -1.76 10.69 23.25
C ALA A 481 -2.51 9.36 22.99
N SER A 482 -1.94 8.51 22.15
CA SER A 482 -2.41 7.17 21.81
C SER A 482 -2.15 6.14 22.90
N ALA A 483 -1.18 6.39 23.79
CA ALA A 483 -0.91 5.59 24.97
C ALA A 483 -1.84 6.05 26.12
N ASP A 484 -2.88 5.27 26.38
CA ASP A 484 -3.90 5.60 27.37
C ASP A 484 -4.72 4.36 27.76
N GLU A 485 -5.38 4.40 28.91
CA GLU A 485 -6.25 3.30 29.37
C GLU A 485 -7.42 3.08 28.41
N ASN A 486 -8.12 4.17 28.09
CA ASN A 486 -9.31 4.16 27.26
C ASN A 486 -9.58 5.50 26.56
N LYS A 487 -10.41 5.52 25.51
CA LYS A 487 -10.82 6.76 24.82
C LYS A 487 -12.29 6.70 24.45
N ILE A 488 -12.97 7.84 24.48
CA ILE A 488 -14.40 7.93 24.13
C ILE A 488 -14.57 7.63 22.63
N LEU A 489 -15.46 6.70 22.32
CA LEU A 489 -16.04 6.56 20.98
C LEU A 489 -17.47 7.11 21.02
N ARG A 490 -17.75 8.07 20.15
CA ARG A 490 -19.07 8.72 20.01
C ARG A 490 -19.23 9.36 18.63
N ALA A 491 -20.47 9.55 18.20
CA ALA A 491 -20.82 10.17 16.92
C ALA A 491 -21.44 11.59 17.05
N SER A 492 -21.35 12.19 18.25
CA SER A 492 -22.01 13.47 18.59
C SER A 492 -21.22 14.71 18.13
N TYR A 493 -21.46 15.21 16.93
CA TYR A 493 -20.64 16.28 16.32
C TYR A 493 -21.41 17.54 15.89
N GLY A 494 -22.63 17.74 16.42
CA GLY A 494 -23.44 18.91 16.07
C GLY A 494 -23.74 18.93 14.57
N ASP A 495 -23.32 20.00 13.90
CA ASP A 495 -23.47 20.22 12.45
C ASP A 495 -22.35 19.59 11.61
N ARG A 496 -21.28 19.07 12.25
CA ARG A 496 -20.12 18.49 11.56
C ARG A 496 -20.35 17.03 11.16
N LYS A 497 -21.25 16.82 10.20
CA LYS A 497 -21.65 15.49 9.71
C LYS A 497 -20.48 14.60 9.29
N ILE A 498 -19.45 15.14 8.64
CA ILE A 498 -18.28 14.36 8.21
C ILE A 498 -17.63 13.56 9.35
N TYR A 499 -17.58 14.09 10.58
CA TYR A 499 -17.00 13.37 11.73
C TYR A 499 -17.98 12.41 12.39
N GLN A 500 -19.29 12.70 12.29
CA GLN A 500 -20.33 11.77 12.69
C GLN A 500 -20.30 10.52 11.80
N ASP A 501 -20.27 10.71 10.48
CA ASP A 501 -20.18 9.61 9.50
C ASP A 501 -18.87 8.83 9.65
N LEU A 502 -17.75 9.53 9.89
CA LEU A 502 -16.47 8.88 10.17
C LEU A 502 -16.50 8.06 11.47
N ALA A 503 -17.26 8.48 12.48
CA ALA A 503 -17.39 7.73 13.73
C ALA A 503 -18.23 6.46 13.51
N PHE A 504 -19.36 6.57 12.81
CA PHE A 504 -20.21 5.43 12.49
C PHE A 504 -19.49 4.40 11.60
N SER A 505 -18.70 4.85 10.62
CA SER A 505 -17.91 3.94 9.78
C SER A 505 -16.79 3.21 10.55
N ALA A 506 -16.34 3.75 11.68
CA ALA A 506 -15.32 3.10 12.50
C ALA A 506 -15.89 1.94 13.35
N ILE A 507 -17.15 2.05 13.82
CA ILE A 507 -17.75 1.09 14.76
C ILE A 507 -17.73 -0.37 14.23
N PRO A 508 -18.17 -0.67 13.00
CA PRO A 508 -18.13 -2.05 12.49
C PRO A 508 -16.71 -2.63 12.42
N ILE A 509 -15.70 -1.79 12.20
CA ILE A 509 -14.31 -2.25 12.14
C ILE A 509 -13.77 -2.50 13.55
N TRP A 510 -14.16 -1.68 14.53
CA TRP A 510 -13.86 -1.94 15.94
C TRP A 510 -14.47 -3.28 16.41
N GLU A 511 -15.72 -3.56 16.03
CA GLU A 511 -16.38 -4.85 16.29
C GLU A 511 -15.64 -6.01 15.60
N SER A 512 -15.27 -5.83 14.33
CA SER A 512 -14.47 -6.82 13.61
C SER A 512 -13.12 -7.07 14.28
N TRP A 513 -12.46 -6.05 14.84
CA TRP A 513 -11.20 -6.23 15.57
C TRP A 513 -11.39 -7.04 16.85
N ASN A 514 -12.46 -6.82 17.62
CA ASN A 514 -12.79 -7.68 18.75
C ASN A 514 -12.93 -9.15 18.29
N SER A 515 -13.69 -9.40 17.22
CA SER A 515 -13.89 -10.75 16.68
C SER A 515 -12.58 -11.41 16.22
N SER A 516 -11.68 -10.65 15.57
CA SER A 516 -10.36 -11.14 15.15
C SER A 516 -9.46 -11.47 16.34
N ILE A 517 -9.50 -10.66 17.40
CA ILE A 517 -8.73 -10.93 18.62
C ILE A 517 -9.23 -12.20 19.31
N SER A 518 -10.55 -12.35 19.45
CA SER A 518 -11.15 -13.52 20.09
C SER A 518 -10.99 -14.83 19.31
N SER A 519 -10.83 -14.74 17.98
CA SER A 519 -10.63 -15.91 17.11
C SER A 519 -9.16 -16.22 16.81
N SER A 520 -8.23 -15.54 17.49
CA SER A 520 -6.80 -15.77 17.32
C SER A 520 -6.39 -17.21 17.67
N SER A 521 -5.35 -17.71 16.99
CA SER A 521 -4.89 -19.09 17.09
C SER A 521 -3.36 -19.15 17.13
N PRO A 522 -2.73 -20.30 17.42
CA PRO A 522 -1.27 -20.42 17.39
C PRO A 522 -0.64 -20.07 16.03
N THR A 523 -1.37 -20.18 14.92
CA THR A 523 -0.89 -19.79 13.57
C THR A 523 -1.14 -18.31 13.24
N THR A 524 -1.87 -17.59 14.09
CA THR A 524 -2.17 -16.15 14.00
C THR A 524 -1.98 -15.51 15.39
N PRO A 525 -0.73 -15.38 15.87
CA PRO A 525 -0.46 -14.95 17.24
C PRO A 525 -0.84 -13.48 17.47
N LEU A 526 -1.36 -13.19 18.66
CA LEU A 526 -1.63 -11.82 19.12
C LEU A 526 -0.33 -11.07 19.46
N PRO A 527 -0.30 -9.73 19.36
CA PRO A 527 0.83 -8.94 19.86
C PRO A 527 0.94 -9.01 21.39
N THR A 528 2.14 -8.72 21.90
CA THR A 528 2.40 -8.63 23.34
C THR A 528 1.38 -7.73 24.04
N GLY A 529 0.79 -8.22 25.13
CA GLY A 529 -0.17 -7.48 25.95
C GLY A 529 -1.64 -7.61 25.52
N LEU A 530 -1.94 -8.36 24.43
CA LEU A 530 -3.31 -8.75 24.07
C LEU A 530 -3.56 -10.24 24.36
N HIS A 531 -4.74 -10.53 24.87
CA HIS A 531 -5.24 -11.88 25.13
C HIS A 531 -6.53 -12.15 24.33
N PRO A 532 -6.86 -13.40 23.95
CA PRO A 532 -8.10 -13.69 23.21
C PRO A 532 -9.39 -13.29 23.94
N THR A 533 -9.32 -13.10 25.25
CA THR A 533 -10.43 -12.64 26.09
C THR A 533 -10.57 -11.11 26.12
N ASP A 534 -9.65 -10.38 25.48
CA ASP A 534 -9.70 -8.93 25.46
C ASP A 534 -10.75 -8.39 24.49
N THR A 535 -11.51 -7.43 24.99
CA THR A 535 -12.48 -6.66 24.21
C THR A 535 -11.98 -5.23 24.12
N ILE A 536 -11.41 -4.84 22.98
CA ILE A 536 -10.83 -3.50 22.80
C ILE A 536 -11.91 -2.44 22.60
N TRP A 537 -13.06 -2.76 22.02
CA TRP A 537 -14.21 -1.87 21.86
C TRP A 537 -15.36 -2.29 22.77
N VAL A 538 -15.77 -1.41 23.69
CA VAL A 538 -16.81 -1.66 24.69
C VAL A 538 -17.98 -0.69 24.50
N PRO A 539 -19.16 -1.14 24.04
CA PRO A 539 -20.34 -0.31 23.81
C PRO A 539 -21.06 0.00 25.13
N ALA A 540 -20.41 0.75 26.01
CA ALA A 540 -20.95 1.09 27.33
C ALA A 540 -22.05 2.18 27.30
N GLY A 541 -22.31 2.79 26.14
CA GLY A 541 -23.13 3.99 25.99
C GLY A 541 -22.36 5.26 26.37
N PHE A 542 -22.78 6.39 25.81
CA PHE A 542 -22.21 7.71 26.11
C PHE A 542 -23.28 8.71 26.58
N LEU A 543 -23.30 9.00 27.88
CA LEU A 543 -24.24 9.90 28.54
C LEU A 543 -23.69 11.33 28.59
N ARG A 544 -24.37 12.26 27.91
CA ARG A 544 -24.02 13.68 27.94
C ARG A 544 -24.92 14.43 28.90
N LEU A 545 -24.34 15.09 29.89
CA LEU A 545 -25.06 15.77 30.97
C LEU A 545 -24.73 17.26 31.05
N SER A 546 -25.74 18.03 31.44
CA SER A 546 -25.62 19.42 31.85
C SER A 546 -26.48 19.68 33.11
N ASP A 547 -26.34 20.87 33.70
CA ASP A 547 -27.18 21.34 34.79
C ASP A 547 -28.50 21.99 34.33
N ASN A 548 -28.61 22.41 33.07
CA ASN A 548 -29.72 23.22 32.54
C ASN A 548 -30.19 22.78 31.13
N GLY A 549 -30.48 21.49 30.95
CA GLY A 549 -31.04 20.97 29.70
C GLY A 549 -30.04 20.76 28.56
N LEU A 550 -30.52 20.36 27.39
CA LEU A 550 -29.66 20.12 26.23
C LEU A 550 -29.13 21.44 25.67
N ASP A 551 -27.81 21.58 25.57
CA ASP A 551 -27.20 22.72 24.88
C ASP A 551 -27.51 22.69 23.38
N GLU A 552 -27.32 23.84 22.71
CA GLU A 552 -27.65 23.97 21.29
C GLU A 552 -26.87 22.99 20.41
N HIS A 553 -25.60 22.74 20.73
CA HIS A 553 -24.75 21.79 20.01
C HIS A 553 -25.33 20.37 20.09
N GLU A 554 -25.85 19.98 21.26
CA GLU A 554 -26.50 18.70 21.47
C GLU A 554 -27.86 18.63 20.77
N ALA A 555 -28.67 19.68 20.84
CA ALA A 555 -29.93 19.75 20.11
C ALA A 555 -29.73 19.63 18.58
N ILE A 556 -28.66 20.21 18.03
CA ILE A 556 -28.26 20.02 16.63
C ILE A 556 -27.84 18.58 16.38
N THR A 557 -27.03 17.99 17.27
CA THR A 557 -26.60 16.58 17.18
C THR A 557 -27.81 15.65 17.07
N GLN A 558 -28.81 15.82 17.93
CA GLN A 558 -30.03 15.00 17.93
C GLN A 558 -30.88 15.18 16.67
N ARG A 559 -30.90 16.37 16.07
CA ARG A 559 -31.56 16.60 14.78
C ARG A 559 -30.84 15.89 13.64
N ASN A 560 -29.51 15.91 13.63
CA ASN A 560 -28.68 15.33 12.57
C ASN A 560 -28.45 13.83 12.68
N PHE A 561 -28.70 13.21 13.85
CA PHE A 561 -28.54 11.78 14.04
C PHE A 561 -29.37 10.98 13.00
N PRO A 562 -28.81 9.93 12.36
CA PRO A 562 -29.48 9.23 11.27
C PRO A 562 -30.81 8.61 11.72
N ALA A 563 -31.86 8.77 10.91
CA ALA A 563 -33.21 8.33 11.24
C ALA A 563 -33.29 6.84 11.63
N ALA A 564 -32.53 5.98 10.94
CA ALA A 564 -32.51 4.53 11.18
C ALA A 564 -32.05 4.15 12.60
N ILE A 565 -31.15 4.93 13.20
CA ILE A 565 -30.59 4.67 14.53
C ILE A 565 -30.98 5.72 15.57
N LYS A 566 -31.80 6.70 15.21
CA LYS A 566 -32.24 7.77 16.13
C LYS A 566 -32.96 7.23 17.38
N HIS A 567 -33.59 6.06 17.25
CA HIS A 567 -34.24 5.36 18.37
C HIS A 567 -33.26 4.92 19.47
N THR A 568 -31.93 4.94 19.23
CA THR A 568 -30.86 4.63 20.20
C THR A 568 -30.42 5.84 21.03
N GLN A 569 -31.03 7.01 20.82
CA GLN A 569 -30.76 8.23 21.57
C GLN A 569 -31.86 8.42 22.62
N TYR A 570 -31.51 8.37 23.90
CA TYR A 570 -32.47 8.44 25.01
C TYR A 570 -32.29 9.73 25.79
N HIS A 571 -33.24 10.64 25.64
CA HIS A 571 -33.33 11.83 26.49
C HIS A 571 -33.83 11.40 27.86
N ILE A 572 -33.00 11.55 28.90
CA ILE A 572 -33.28 10.96 30.22
C ILE A 572 -34.48 11.59 30.93
N ASN A 573 -34.85 12.83 30.58
CA ASN A 573 -36.03 13.52 31.14
C ASN A 573 -37.32 13.30 30.34
N ASP A 574 -37.25 12.67 29.17
CA ASP A 574 -38.44 12.17 28.49
C ASP A 574 -38.81 10.81 29.09
N ALA A 575 -39.92 10.74 29.82
CA ALA A 575 -40.35 9.53 30.52
C ALA A 575 -40.57 8.34 29.59
N SER A 576 -41.06 8.57 28.36
CA SER A 576 -41.25 7.50 27.38
C SER A 576 -39.90 6.99 26.89
N ARG A 577 -38.97 7.89 26.58
CA ARG A 577 -37.64 7.51 26.08
C ARG A 577 -36.80 6.85 27.16
N ALA A 578 -36.86 7.32 28.39
CA ALA A 578 -36.21 6.66 29.53
C ALA A 578 -36.78 5.25 29.78
N ALA A 579 -38.09 5.06 29.63
CA ALA A 579 -38.73 3.74 29.75
C ALA A 579 -38.35 2.80 28.60
N ASP A 580 -38.25 3.29 27.36
CA ASP A 580 -37.78 2.51 26.20
C ASP A 580 -36.37 1.98 26.42
N ALA A 581 -35.46 2.80 26.94
CA ALA A 581 -34.07 2.41 27.21
C ALA A 581 -34.00 1.12 28.04
N VAL A 582 -34.81 1.04 29.11
CA VAL A 582 -34.85 -0.09 30.02
C VAL A 582 -35.64 -1.27 29.43
N SER A 583 -36.86 -1.01 28.97
CA SER A 583 -37.82 -2.08 28.63
C SER A 583 -37.60 -2.69 27.25
N ARG A 584 -37.17 -1.88 26.26
CA ARG A 584 -36.93 -2.34 24.88
C ARG A 584 -35.50 -2.78 24.66
N ASP A 585 -34.54 -2.00 25.15
CA ASP A 585 -33.12 -2.15 24.78
C ASP A 585 -32.25 -2.68 25.93
N GLY A 586 -32.85 -2.98 27.09
CA GLY A 586 -32.17 -3.63 28.22
C GLY A 586 -31.10 -2.77 28.89
N ILE A 587 -31.13 -1.44 28.70
CA ILE A 587 -30.17 -0.52 29.31
C ILE A 587 -30.51 -0.36 30.80
N PRO A 588 -29.57 -0.64 31.73
CA PRO A 588 -29.85 -0.46 33.15
C PRO A 588 -30.20 0.98 33.50
N ALA A 589 -31.19 1.17 34.37
CA ALA A 589 -31.60 2.51 34.83
C ALA A 589 -30.44 3.29 35.48
N THR A 590 -29.46 2.59 36.04
CA THR A 590 -28.20 3.17 36.56
C THR A 590 -27.40 3.89 35.49
N LYS A 591 -27.54 3.57 34.20
CA LYS A 591 -26.90 4.33 33.11
C LYS A 591 -27.62 5.63 32.74
N LEU A 592 -28.87 5.79 33.15
CA LEU A 592 -29.65 7.02 32.91
C LEU A 592 -29.46 8.04 34.04
N ASP A 593 -29.17 7.56 35.26
CA ASP A 593 -28.80 8.38 36.42
C ASP A 593 -27.60 7.77 37.18
N PRO A 594 -26.39 7.82 36.61
CA PRO A 594 -25.20 7.15 37.18
C PRO A 594 -24.72 7.75 38.50
N PHE A 595 -25.22 8.93 38.87
CA PHE A 595 -24.82 9.66 40.08
C PHE A 595 -25.92 9.71 41.15
N ASN A 596 -27.02 8.97 40.91
CA ASN A 596 -28.19 8.92 41.79
C ASN A 596 -28.73 10.32 42.16
N ARG A 597 -28.73 11.24 41.18
CA ARG A 597 -29.13 12.64 41.39
C ARG A 597 -30.61 12.79 41.65
N ARG A 598 -31.45 11.98 41.00
CA ARG A 598 -32.91 12.03 41.16
C ARG A 598 -33.35 11.70 42.58
N ALA A 599 -32.79 10.64 43.16
CA ALA A 599 -33.10 10.27 44.55
C ALA A 599 -32.63 11.34 45.56
N ARG A 600 -31.67 12.17 45.17
CA ARG A 600 -31.14 13.29 45.97
C ARG A 600 -31.82 14.63 45.70
N GLY A 601 -32.82 14.68 44.82
CA GLY A 601 -33.51 15.91 44.44
C GLY A 601 -32.63 16.90 43.66
N LEU A 602 -31.56 16.43 43.02
CA LEU A 602 -30.65 17.26 42.24
C LEU A 602 -31.06 17.32 40.76
N PRO A 603 -30.89 18.46 40.07
CA PRO A 603 -31.15 18.57 38.64
C PRO A 603 -30.31 17.58 37.84
N LEU A 604 -30.94 16.92 36.87
CA LEU A 604 -30.32 15.99 35.95
C LEU A 604 -31.01 16.13 34.60
N ASP A 605 -30.25 16.46 33.56
CA ASP A 605 -30.73 16.39 32.18
C ASP A 605 -29.60 15.98 31.23
N GLY A 606 -29.94 15.31 30.14
CA GLY A 606 -28.98 14.75 29.22
C GLY A 606 -29.51 13.70 28.25
N VAL A 607 -28.64 13.30 27.32
CA VAL A 607 -28.93 12.25 26.35
C VAL A 607 -27.92 11.11 26.49
N LEU A 608 -28.43 9.89 26.63
CA LEU A 608 -27.64 8.66 26.48
C LEU A 608 -27.64 8.27 25.00
N ASP A 609 -26.46 8.29 24.40
CA ASP A 609 -26.19 7.72 23.08
C ASP A 609 -25.75 6.25 23.25
N ALA A 610 -26.64 5.30 22.97
CA ALA A 610 -26.33 3.88 23.12
C ALA A 610 -25.41 3.32 22.03
N THR A 611 -25.14 4.08 20.96
CA THR A 611 -24.12 3.72 19.96
C THR A 611 -22.70 4.05 20.42
N GLY A 612 -22.58 4.86 21.47
CA GLY A 612 -21.31 5.29 22.04
C GLY A 612 -20.72 4.30 23.06
N GLY A 613 -19.51 4.59 23.51
CA GLY A 613 -18.80 3.77 24.47
C GLY A 613 -17.33 4.18 24.60
N TYR A 614 -16.46 3.22 24.88
CA TYR A 614 -15.02 3.47 24.90
C TYR A 614 -14.22 2.36 24.24
N VAL A 615 -13.01 2.73 23.82
CA VAL A 615 -12.00 1.79 23.32
C VAL A 615 -10.83 1.73 24.29
N LEU A 616 -10.26 0.54 24.55
CA LEU A 616 -9.02 0.35 25.31
C LEU A 616 -7.83 0.80 24.46
N ALA A 617 -7.25 1.96 24.79
CA ALA A 617 -6.48 2.73 23.82
C ALA A 617 -5.13 2.09 23.47
N SER A 618 -4.35 1.73 24.50
CA SER A 618 -3.06 1.07 24.30
C SER A 618 -3.19 -0.28 23.58
N LYS A 619 -4.20 -1.09 23.95
CA LYS A 619 -4.48 -2.37 23.28
C LYS A 619 -4.89 -2.18 21.82
N ALA A 620 -5.73 -1.19 21.52
CA ALA A 620 -6.12 -0.85 20.15
C ALA A 620 -4.93 -0.43 19.28
N CYS A 621 -3.99 0.37 19.82
CA CYS A 621 -2.79 0.77 19.09
C CYS A 621 -1.80 -0.40 18.90
N ALA A 622 -1.61 -1.24 19.92
CA ALA A 622 -0.81 -2.45 19.79
C ALA A 622 -1.36 -3.39 18.70
N TRP A 623 -2.69 -3.56 18.65
CA TRP A 623 -3.36 -4.31 17.59
C TRP A 623 -3.17 -3.68 16.21
N ALA A 624 -3.35 -2.37 16.07
CA ALA A 624 -3.15 -1.70 14.79
C ALA A 624 -1.69 -1.76 14.30
N LEU A 625 -0.71 -1.65 15.21
CA LEU A 625 0.72 -1.85 14.89
C LEU A 625 0.99 -3.27 14.40
N HIS A 626 0.40 -4.27 15.05
CA HIS A 626 0.47 -5.67 14.63
C HIS A 626 -0.11 -5.87 13.22
N LEU A 627 -1.28 -5.28 12.93
CA LEU A 627 -1.87 -5.33 11.59
C LEU A 627 -0.98 -4.66 10.53
N CYS A 628 -0.30 -3.57 10.87
CA CYS A 628 0.67 -2.94 9.96
C CYS A 628 1.82 -3.91 9.64
N ALA A 629 2.40 -4.54 10.66
CA ALA A 629 3.48 -5.52 10.47
C ALA A 629 3.03 -6.72 9.61
N GLN A 630 1.85 -7.27 9.87
CA GLN A 630 1.26 -8.34 9.06
C GLN A 630 1.02 -7.92 7.60
N ALA A 631 0.74 -6.63 7.36
CA ALA A 631 0.58 -6.08 6.02
C ALA A 631 1.92 -5.78 5.31
N GLY A 632 3.07 -6.12 5.92
CA GLY A 632 4.40 -5.92 5.35
C GLY A 632 5.02 -4.54 5.61
N VAL A 633 4.41 -3.73 6.49
CA VAL A 633 4.98 -2.43 6.88
C VAL A 633 6.22 -2.65 7.74
N LYS A 634 7.33 -2.03 7.37
CA LYS A 634 8.60 -2.08 8.11
C LYS A 634 8.50 -1.18 9.34
N LEU A 635 8.97 -1.67 10.49
CA LEU A 635 8.95 -0.92 11.75
C LEU A 635 10.37 -0.53 12.15
N ARG A 636 10.60 0.77 12.37
CA ARG A 636 11.83 1.35 12.92
C ARG A 636 11.46 2.08 14.20
N LEU A 637 11.54 1.37 15.31
CA LEU A 637 11.09 1.85 16.62
C LEU A 637 12.27 2.01 17.58
N GLY A 638 12.17 2.98 18.49
CA GLY A 638 13.14 3.24 19.55
C GLY A 638 13.94 4.54 19.38
N PRO A 639 14.66 4.97 20.45
CA PRO A 639 15.17 6.33 20.58
C PRO A 639 16.30 6.72 19.61
N GLU A 640 16.93 5.73 18.97
CA GLU A 640 18.01 5.93 17.98
C GLU A 640 17.49 5.71 16.56
N GLN A 641 17.25 4.45 16.16
CA GLN A 641 16.86 4.07 14.80
C GLN A 641 15.45 4.53 14.38
N GLY A 642 14.56 4.83 15.34
CA GLY A 642 13.18 5.23 15.07
C GLY A 642 12.92 6.72 15.28
N ARG A 643 13.85 7.42 15.93
CA ARG A 643 13.71 8.85 16.22
C ARG A 643 14.04 9.66 14.98
N TYR A 644 13.00 10.20 14.35
CA TYR A 644 13.14 11.16 13.26
C TYR A 644 13.86 12.45 13.69
N VAL A 645 14.78 12.91 12.86
CA VAL A 645 15.52 14.17 13.02
C VAL A 645 15.06 15.19 11.98
N ARG A 646 15.07 14.82 10.70
CA ARG A 646 14.67 15.68 9.57
C ARG A 646 14.37 14.84 8.33
N HIS A 647 13.66 15.42 7.38
CA HIS A 647 13.56 14.88 6.01
C HIS A 647 14.65 15.51 5.14
N GLU A 648 15.11 14.76 4.14
CA GLU A 648 15.99 15.27 3.10
C GLU A 648 15.17 15.79 1.93
N THR A 649 15.66 16.86 1.30
CA THR A 649 15.02 17.42 0.12
C THR A 649 16.00 17.56 -1.04
N GLY A 650 15.52 17.24 -2.24
CA GLY A 650 16.20 17.49 -3.50
C GLY A 650 15.35 18.37 -4.42
N VAL A 651 15.70 18.34 -5.71
CA VAL A 651 14.93 18.99 -6.77
C VAL A 651 14.28 17.91 -7.62
N SER A 652 12.96 17.98 -7.77
CA SER A 652 12.17 17.11 -8.61
C SER A 652 12.62 17.27 -10.07
N PRO A 653 13.10 16.21 -10.73
CA PRO A 653 13.55 16.31 -12.12
C PRO A 653 12.42 16.65 -13.08
N THR A 654 11.18 16.30 -12.71
CA THR A 654 9.99 16.46 -13.55
C THR A 654 9.35 17.83 -13.44
N THR A 655 9.32 18.41 -12.23
CA THR A 655 8.64 19.69 -11.98
C THR A 655 9.61 20.84 -11.69
N GLY A 656 10.88 20.55 -11.43
CA GLY A 656 11.87 21.52 -10.97
C GLY A 656 11.61 22.05 -9.56
N LYS A 657 10.61 21.52 -8.84
CA LYS A 657 10.26 21.96 -7.49
C LYS A 657 11.06 21.20 -6.44
N ARG A 658 11.14 21.75 -5.23
CA ARG A 658 11.68 21.04 -4.07
C ARG A 658 10.85 19.79 -3.80
N CYS A 659 11.49 18.64 -3.60
CA CYS A 659 10.84 17.37 -3.28
C CYS A 659 11.55 16.64 -2.14
N VAL A 660 10.85 15.76 -1.43
CA VAL A 660 11.48 14.87 -0.45
C VAL A 660 12.26 13.75 -1.15
N THR A 661 13.40 13.36 -0.59
CA THR A 661 14.23 12.24 -1.09
C THR A 661 14.45 11.16 -0.04
N GLY A 662 14.17 11.45 1.24
CA GLY A 662 14.38 10.53 2.34
C GLY A 662 14.15 11.15 3.71
N VAL A 663 14.45 10.38 4.76
CA VAL A 663 14.42 10.81 6.17
C VAL A 663 15.68 10.39 6.90
N VAL A 664 16.09 11.20 7.88
CA VAL A 664 17.27 10.94 8.71
C VAL A 664 16.86 10.67 10.14
N THR A 665 17.39 9.61 10.72
CA THR A 665 17.16 9.15 12.09
C THR A 665 18.29 9.53 13.04
N ALA A 666 18.08 9.41 14.35
CA ALA A 666 19.02 9.88 15.36
C ALA A 666 20.33 9.07 15.41
N ASP A 667 20.34 7.85 14.88
CA ASP A 667 21.54 7.05 14.61
C ASP A 667 22.38 7.57 13.43
N GLY A 668 21.93 8.64 12.75
CA GLY A 668 22.62 9.28 11.63
C GLY A 668 22.39 8.61 10.28
N LEU A 669 21.56 7.56 10.20
CA LEU A 669 21.24 6.88 8.94
C LEU A 669 20.22 7.65 8.11
N THR A 670 20.37 7.58 6.79
CA THR A 670 19.42 8.11 5.81
C THR A 670 18.60 6.98 5.20
N HIS A 671 17.28 7.15 5.18
CA HIS A 671 16.32 6.21 4.61
C HIS A 671 15.65 6.84 3.38
N PRO A 672 15.82 6.28 2.17
CA PRO A 672 15.17 6.81 0.97
C PRO A 672 13.65 6.79 1.08
N ALA A 673 13.01 7.87 0.64
CA ALA A 673 11.56 8.02 0.62
C ALA A 673 11.14 9.04 -0.44
N SER A 674 10.19 8.67 -1.31
CA SER A 674 9.57 9.62 -2.25
C SER A 674 8.31 10.28 -1.69
N LEU A 675 7.82 9.76 -0.55
CA LEU A 675 6.70 10.31 0.20
C LEU A 675 7.02 10.22 1.69
N VAL A 676 6.91 11.34 2.40
CA VAL A 676 7.10 11.44 3.85
C VAL A 676 5.81 11.94 4.47
N VAL A 677 5.21 11.14 5.36
CA VAL A 677 4.01 11.50 6.13
C VAL A 677 4.42 11.84 7.56
N VAL A 678 4.24 13.10 7.96
CA VAL A 678 4.53 13.58 9.32
C VAL A 678 3.28 13.46 10.19
N ALA A 679 3.24 12.42 11.03
CA ALA A 679 2.12 12.04 11.90
C ALA A 679 2.49 12.07 13.40
N CYS A 680 3.32 13.03 13.80
CA CYS A 680 3.97 13.06 15.12
C CYS A 680 3.13 13.63 16.28
N GLY A 681 1.81 13.74 16.13
CA GLY A 681 0.93 14.28 17.18
C GLY A 681 1.43 15.61 17.75
N GLY A 682 1.51 15.71 19.08
CA GLY A 682 1.95 16.93 19.79
C GLY A 682 3.37 17.39 19.47
N TRP A 683 4.17 16.60 18.77
CA TRP A 683 5.52 16.97 18.33
C TRP A 683 5.53 17.60 16.93
N THR A 684 4.42 17.51 16.17
CA THR A 684 4.34 17.99 14.78
C THR A 684 4.76 19.46 14.65
N PRO A 685 4.27 20.42 15.45
CA PRO A 685 4.64 21.82 15.26
C PRO A 685 6.14 22.06 15.42
N ALA A 686 6.84 21.28 16.26
CA ALA A 686 8.28 21.40 16.46
C ALA A 686 9.09 20.77 15.31
N LEU A 687 8.62 19.63 14.79
CA LEU A 687 9.30 18.86 13.74
C LEU A 687 8.97 19.32 12.30
N LEU A 688 7.87 20.04 12.12
CA LEU A 688 7.42 20.61 10.85
C LEU A 688 7.05 22.09 11.05
N PRO A 689 8.04 23.00 11.00
CA PRO A 689 7.86 24.43 11.25
C PRO A 689 6.78 25.10 10.40
N ASP A 690 6.63 24.68 9.15
CA ASP A 690 5.64 25.23 8.21
C ASP A 690 4.20 25.14 8.73
N ALA A 691 3.92 24.20 9.63
CA ALA A 691 2.58 23.99 10.18
C ALA A 691 2.30 24.80 11.45
N ASP A 692 3.26 25.58 11.98
CA ASP A 692 3.15 26.22 13.29
C ASP A 692 2.07 27.32 13.38
N GLU A 693 1.65 27.89 12.25
CA GLU A 693 0.55 28.87 12.21
C GLU A 693 -0.84 28.21 12.26
N LEU A 694 -0.90 26.92 11.91
CA LEU A 694 -2.14 26.15 11.85
C LEU A 694 -2.29 25.18 13.02
N LEU A 695 -1.18 24.80 13.66
CA LEU A 695 -1.12 23.78 14.68
C LEU A 695 -0.41 24.27 15.94
N GLU A 696 -1.05 24.10 17.10
CA GLU A 696 -0.42 24.32 18.40
C GLU A 696 -0.42 23.02 19.22
N THR A 697 0.72 22.75 19.87
CA THR A 697 0.84 21.67 20.83
C THR A 697 0.15 22.04 22.14
N THR A 698 -0.83 21.25 22.54
CA THR A 698 -1.63 21.48 23.76
C THR A 698 -1.76 20.20 24.58
N ALA A 699 -2.09 20.33 25.87
CA ALA A 699 -2.34 19.21 26.76
C ALA A 699 -3.70 19.28 27.44
N GLY A 700 -4.33 18.11 27.60
CA GLY A 700 -5.43 17.90 28.54
C GLY A 700 -4.93 17.26 29.84
N SER A 701 -5.68 17.43 30.93
CA SER A 701 -5.40 16.77 32.22
C SER A 701 -6.19 15.46 32.33
N VAL A 702 -5.51 14.39 32.72
CA VAL A 702 -6.08 13.04 32.88
C VAL A 702 -5.73 12.52 34.27
N LEU A 703 -6.72 11.93 34.94
CA LEU A 703 -6.63 11.40 36.29
C LEU A 703 -7.21 9.98 36.32
N THR A 704 -6.62 9.09 37.11
CA THR A 704 -7.13 7.71 37.30
C THR A 704 -7.20 7.35 38.77
N VAL A 705 -8.15 6.48 39.11
CA VAL A 705 -8.33 5.88 40.43
C VAL A 705 -8.50 4.38 40.23
N ARG A 706 -7.75 3.57 40.99
CA ARG A 706 -7.87 2.12 40.98
C ARG A 706 -8.88 1.65 42.03
N ILE A 707 -9.83 0.83 41.61
CA ILE A 707 -10.76 0.15 42.52
C ILE A 707 -10.14 -1.21 42.92
N PRO A 708 -9.79 -1.43 44.19
CA PRO A 708 -9.33 -2.73 44.67
C PRO A 708 -10.52 -3.71 44.74
N GLN A 709 -10.61 -4.65 43.79
CA GLN A 709 -11.77 -5.55 43.66
C GLN A 709 -12.11 -6.29 44.96
N ALA A 710 -11.10 -6.80 45.67
CA ALA A 710 -11.29 -7.57 46.90
C ALA A 710 -11.81 -6.72 48.08
N GLU A 711 -11.45 -5.43 48.13
CA GLU A 711 -11.79 -4.54 49.23
C GLU A 711 -13.07 -3.74 48.96
N ARG A 712 -13.35 -3.43 47.69
CA ARG A 712 -14.50 -2.64 47.24
C ARG A 712 -15.29 -3.34 46.12
N PRO A 713 -15.83 -4.55 46.35
CA PRO A 713 -16.66 -5.23 45.35
C PRO A 713 -17.92 -4.42 44.99
N ASP A 714 -18.42 -3.61 45.94
CA ASP A 714 -19.51 -2.66 45.71
C ASP A 714 -19.19 -1.64 44.62
N LEU A 715 -17.98 -1.06 44.64
CA LEU A 715 -17.55 -0.12 43.60
C LEU A 715 -17.17 -0.84 42.31
N TRP A 716 -16.60 -2.03 42.42
CA TRP A 716 -16.27 -2.86 41.28
C TRP A 716 -17.52 -3.12 40.42
N ASP A 717 -18.63 -3.49 41.04
CA ASP A 717 -19.88 -3.75 40.32
C ASP A 717 -20.57 -2.45 39.88
N LYS A 718 -20.55 -1.41 40.72
CA LYS A 718 -21.13 -0.09 40.41
C LYS A 718 -20.53 0.53 39.15
N PHE A 719 -19.20 0.51 39.01
CA PHE A 719 -18.50 1.12 37.88
C PHE A 719 -18.28 0.17 36.70
N ALA A 720 -18.81 -1.05 36.76
CA ALA A 720 -18.73 -2.00 35.66
C ALA A 720 -19.37 -1.40 34.38
N PRO A 721 -18.81 -1.64 33.18
CA PRO A 721 -19.33 -1.08 31.93
C PRO A 721 -20.77 -1.52 31.61
N GLU A 722 -21.26 -2.60 32.22
CA GLU A 722 -22.64 -3.06 32.15
C GLU A 722 -23.58 -2.12 32.91
N ASN A 723 -23.14 -1.52 34.02
CA ASN A 723 -23.95 -0.73 34.94
C ASN A 723 -23.71 0.78 34.84
N PHE A 724 -22.56 1.18 34.29
CA PHE A 724 -22.10 2.56 34.27
C PHE A 724 -21.75 3.00 32.84
N PRO A 725 -22.13 4.21 32.39
CA PRO A 725 -21.86 4.68 31.04
C PRO A 725 -20.51 5.40 30.97
N VAL A 726 -20.00 5.61 29.75
CA VAL A 726 -19.08 6.73 29.53
C VAL A 726 -19.91 8.00 29.66
N TRP A 727 -19.38 9.05 30.27
CA TRP A 727 -20.17 10.25 30.52
C TRP A 727 -19.38 11.54 30.35
N SER A 728 -20.11 12.63 30.16
CA SER A 728 -19.55 13.99 30.17
C SER A 728 -20.42 14.95 30.95
N TRP A 729 -19.81 15.90 31.64
CA TRP A 729 -20.47 16.92 32.43
C TRP A 729 -20.04 18.32 31.97
N LYS A 730 -21.00 19.14 31.54
CA LYS A 730 -20.79 20.55 31.17
C LYS A 730 -19.66 20.78 30.16
N MET A 731 -19.52 19.89 29.17
CA MET A 731 -18.41 19.94 28.21
C MET A 731 -18.36 21.21 27.35
N ALA A 732 -19.48 21.93 27.18
CA ALA A 732 -19.57 23.20 26.46
C ALA A 732 -19.37 24.45 27.34
N SER A 733 -19.09 24.29 28.64
CA SER A 733 -19.03 25.41 29.61
C SER A 733 -17.76 26.27 29.53
N TYR A 734 -16.84 25.96 28.63
CA TYR A 734 -15.65 26.78 28.39
C TYR A 734 -15.96 27.89 27.37
N GLY A 735 -16.00 29.15 27.84
CA GLY A 735 -16.23 30.33 27.00
C GLY A 735 -14.95 31.12 26.74
N LYS A 736 -14.76 31.59 25.49
CA LYS A 736 -13.58 32.38 25.05
C LYS A 736 -13.39 33.70 25.82
N ASN A 737 -14.45 34.25 26.43
CA ASN A 737 -14.41 35.48 27.21
C ASN A 737 -14.11 35.27 28.72
N ALA A 738 -13.67 34.08 29.13
CA ALA A 738 -13.27 33.80 30.51
C ALA A 738 -11.94 34.49 30.93
N GLY A 739 -11.45 35.47 30.16
CA GLY A 739 -10.13 36.10 30.30
C GLY A 739 -9.99 37.19 31.38
N GLY A 740 -11.01 37.50 32.18
CA GLY A 740 -10.96 38.54 33.23
C GLY A 740 -10.77 38.01 34.67
N GLU A 741 -10.57 38.91 35.64
CA GLU A 741 -10.38 38.58 37.08
C GLU A 741 -11.55 37.81 37.74
N ASN A 742 -12.71 37.71 37.08
CA ASN A 742 -13.88 36.93 37.51
C ASN A 742 -14.02 35.58 36.76
N ARG A 743 -12.99 34.72 36.80
CA ARG A 743 -13.00 33.35 36.22
C ARG A 743 -13.87 32.38 37.03
N THR A 744 -15.17 32.29 36.74
CA THR A 744 -16.09 31.38 37.47
C THR A 744 -16.21 29.97 36.86
N SER A 745 -15.86 29.76 35.58
CA SER A 745 -15.87 28.44 34.91
C SER A 745 -14.67 28.28 33.96
N VAL A 746 -13.81 27.29 34.21
CA VAL A 746 -12.63 26.99 33.38
C VAL A 746 -12.79 25.75 32.49
N GLY A 747 -13.99 25.16 32.48
CA GLY A 747 -14.39 24.04 31.62
C GLY A 747 -15.06 22.86 32.33
N GLY A 748 -15.48 21.87 31.54
CA GLY A 748 -16.16 20.67 32.01
C GLY A 748 -15.22 19.46 32.17
N LEU A 749 -15.81 18.28 32.32
CA LEU A 749 -15.08 17.03 32.46
C LEU A 749 -15.83 15.84 31.83
N TYR A 750 -15.14 14.72 31.72
CA TYR A 750 -15.69 13.44 31.29
C TYR A 750 -15.08 12.30 32.09
N GLY A 751 -15.76 11.16 32.11
CA GLY A 751 -15.29 9.97 32.79
C GLY A 751 -15.73 8.68 32.12
N PHE A 752 -15.14 7.59 32.58
CA PHE A 752 -15.33 6.25 32.03
C PHE A 752 -15.80 5.27 33.10
N PRO A 753 -16.47 4.17 32.70
CA PRO A 753 -16.56 2.97 33.52
C PRO A 753 -15.16 2.43 33.85
N ARG A 754 -15.07 1.51 34.81
CA ARG A 754 -13.80 0.86 35.12
C ARG A 754 -13.30 0.03 33.94
N THR A 755 -11.97 -0.04 33.78
CA THR A 755 -11.33 -1.03 32.91
C THR A 755 -11.43 -2.45 33.52
N PRO A 756 -11.08 -3.50 32.76
CA PRO A 756 -10.97 -4.86 33.32
C PRO A 756 -10.03 -4.94 34.53
N ASP A 757 -9.00 -4.07 34.58
CA ASP A 757 -8.03 -4.00 35.68
C ASP A 757 -8.48 -3.09 36.83
N GLY A 758 -9.71 -2.58 36.80
CA GLY A 758 -10.29 -1.77 37.88
C GLY A 758 -9.97 -0.29 37.83
N VAL A 759 -9.46 0.24 36.71
CA VAL A 759 -9.09 1.65 36.60
C VAL A 759 -10.30 2.49 36.15
N VAL A 760 -10.70 3.46 36.96
CA VAL A 760 -11.67 4.50 36.59
C VAL A 760 -10.91 5.75 36.20
N LYS A 761 -11.24 6.32 35.04
CA LYS A 761 -10.52 7.47 34.49
C LYS A 761 -11.41 8.70 34.37
N PHE A 762 -10.81 9.86 34.63
CA PHE A 762 -11.37 11.18 34.42
C PHE A 762 -10.50 11.97 33.44
N GLY A 763 -11.15 12.78 32.61
CA GLY A 763 -10.49 13.77 31.80
C GLY A 763 -11.09 15.14 32.04
N PHE A 764 -10.23 16.12 32.32
CA PHE A 764 -10.63 17.52 32.30
C PHE A 764 -10.75 18.00 30.86
N ARG A 765 -11.91 18.58 30.52
CA ARG A 765 -12.20 19.14 29.21
C ARG A 765 -12.59 20.61 29.36
N GLY A 766 -11.55 21.43 29.48
CA GLY A 766 -11.63 22.87 29.64
C GLY A 766 -10.47 23.59 28.97
N ALA A 767 -9.89 24.57 29.66
CA ALA A 767 -8.66 25.21 29.23
C ALA A 767 -7.58 24.17 28.90
N LYS A 768 -7.01 24.26 27.69
CA LYS A 768 -5.94 23.38 27.25
C LYS A 768 -4.59 24.01 27.57
N TRP A 769 -3.67 23.22 28.11
CA TRP A 769 -2.40 23.74 28.64
C TRP A 769 -1.32 23.78 27.56
N THR A 770 -0.47 24.78 27.60
CA THR A 770 0.63 24.98 26.64
C THR A 770 1.97 25.08 27.37
N ASN A 771 3.08 24.81 26.68
CA ASN A 771 4.42 24.82 27.29
C ASN A 771 5.47 25.41 26.34
N TYR A 772 5.77 26.69 26.50
CA TYR A 772 6.70 27.45 25.66
C TYR A 772 8.16 27.42 26.14
N ALA A 773 8.55 26.33 26.83
CA ALA A 773 9.92 26.14 27.31
C ALA A 773 10.93 25.81 26.22
N HIS A 774 10.47 25.52 24.99
CA HIS A 774 11.33 25.15 23.87
C HIS A 774 11.48 26.30 22.86
N GLU A 775 12.72 26.55 22.43
CA GLU A 775 13.06 27.49 21.36
C GLU A 775 13.52 26.74 20.11
N ARG A 776 13.03 27.14 18.95
CA ARG A 776 13.43 26.60 17.64
C ARG A 776 13.88 27.74 16.73
N ASP A 777 14.82 27.47 15.83
CA ASP A 777 15.09 28.34 14.68
C ASP A 777 13.85 28.41 13.77
N ASP A 778 13.47 29.60 13.34
CA ASP A 778 12.36 29.83 12.42
C ASP A 778 12.76 29.74 10.93
N GLY A 779 13.99 29.35 10.65
CA GLY A 779 14.55 29.27 9.30
C GLY A 779 15.09 30.62 8.79
N SER A 780 14.89 31.70 9.55
CA SER A 780 15.50 33.02 9.31
C SER A 780 16.72 33.28 10.20
N GLY A 781 17.14 32.30 11.02
CA GLY A 781 18.20 32.44 12.02
C GLY A 781 17.72 33.09 13.32
N LYS A 782 16.42 33.32 13.49
CA LYS A 782 15.81 33.83 14.73
C LYS A 782 15.22 32.67 15.53
N LYS A 783 15.32 32.77 16.85
CA LYS A 783 14.69 31.80 17.76
C LYS A 783 13.24 32.20 18.04
N LYS A 784 12.31 31.27 17.80
CA LYS A 784 10.88 31.39 18.14
C LYS A 784 10.54 30.40 19.25
N LYS A 785 9.82 30.85 20.28
CA LYS A 785 9.25 29.96 21.30
C LYS A 785 8.07 29.21 20.71
N VAL A 786 8.05 27.89 20.89
CA VAL A 786 6.98 27.02 20.43
C VAL A 786 6.46 26.18 21.60
N SER A 787 5.14 25.96 21.65
CA SER A 787 4.58 25.04 22.63
C SER A 787 5.09 23.62 22.33
N PHE A 788 5.55 22.91 23.36
CA PHE A 788 6.26 21.64 23.21
C PHE A 788 5.87 20.65 24.31
N PRO A 789 5.77 19.33 24.02
CA PRO A 789 5.38 18.37 25.05
C PRO A 789 6.33 18.37 26.26
N LYS A 790 5.78 18.54 27.46
CA LYS A 790 6.49 18.27 28.73
C LYS A 790 6.19 16.84 29.15
N THR A 791 7.15 15.95 28.94
CA THR A 791 7.03 14.51 29.15
C THR A 791 7.62 14.12 30.50
N GLY A 792 7.15 13.02 31.12
CA GLY A 792 7.72 12.51 32.37
C GLY A 792 7.27 13.22 33.67
N GLY A 793 5.99 13.54 33.83
CA GLY A 793 5.43 14.15 35.05
C GLY A 793 4.17 13.44 35.55
N GLY A 794 3.95 13.47 36.87
CA GLY A 794 2.81 12.87 37.56
C GLY A 794 1.84 13.91 38.14
N GLU A 795 1.75 15.09 37.52
CA GLU A 795 1.00 16.24 38.04
C GLU A 795 0.11 16.86 36.95
N VAL A 796 -0.93 17.54 37.38
CA VAL A 796 -1.86 18.34 36.56
C VAL A 796 -2.01 19.74 37.17
N PRO A 797 -2.42 20.76 36.39
CA PRO A 797 -2.72 22.07 36.96
C PRO A 797 -3.81 22.01 38.04
N GLU A 798 -3.60 22.72 39.16
CA GLU A 798 -4.49 22.76 40.32
C GLU A 798 -5.94 23.03 39.92
N LYS A 799 -6.15 23.97 38.99
CA LYS A 799 -7.49 24.31 38.52
C LYS A 799 -8.23 23.14 37.86
N ALA A 800 -7.52 22.26 37.14
CA ALA A 800 -8.11 21.05 36.57
C ALA A 800 -8.49 20.06 37.69
N MET A 801 -7.62 19.90 38.70
CA MET A 801 -7.90 19.05 39.86
C MET A 801 -9.14 19.54 40.61
N GLU A 802 -9.25 20.85 40.89
CA GLU A 802 -10.40 21.43 41.59
C GLU A 802 -11.74 21.16 40.91
N VAL A 803 -11.76 21.17 39.57
CA VAL A 803 -12.97 20.86 38.81
C VAL A 803 -13.36 19.39 38.96
N VAL A 804 -12.38 18.48 38.92
CA VAL A 804 -12.63 17.04 39.12
C VAL A 804 -13.03 16.74 40.56
N GLU A 805 -12.34 17.29 41.54
CA GLU A 805 -12.64 17.16 42.97
C GLU A 805 -14.05 17.61 43.29
N LYS A 806 -14.41 18.85 42.93
CA LYS A 806 -15.74 19.39 43.21
C LYS A 806 -16.85 18.56 42.55
N PHE A 807 -16.59 18.04 41.35
CA PHE A 807 -17.54 17.14 40.70
C PHE A 807 -17.69 15.83 41.48
N CYS A 808 -16.57 15.23 41.91
CA CYS A 808 -16.57 13.99 42.68
C CYS A 808 -17.21 14.17 44.06
N GLU A 809 -16.96 15.27 44.78
CA GLU A 809 -17.62 15.59 46.06
C GLU A 809 -19.14 15.53 45.94
N GLU A 810 -19.68 16.10 44.85
CA GLU A 810 -21.12 16.11 44.62
C GLU A 810 -21.64 14.79 44.04
N ASN A 811 -20.95 14.16 43.10
CA ASN A 811 -21.53 13.09 42.27
C ASN A 811 -20.92 11.70 42.49
N LEU A 812 -19.68 11.62 42.96
CA LEU A 812 -18.91 10.39 43.09
C LEU A 812 -18.05 10.39 44.38
N PRO A 813 -18.62 10.67 45.57
CA PRO A 813 -17.84 10.83 46.79
C PRO A 813 -17.08 9.54 47.18
N ASP A 814 -17.59 8.38 46.76
CA ASP A 814 -16.95 7.09 46.97
C ASP A 814 -15.53 7.03 46.41
N LEU A 815 -15.25 7.72 45.30
CA LEU A 815 -13.93 7.71 44.67
C LEU A 815 -12.91 8.59 45.38
N LEU A 816 -13.36 9.59 46.15
CA LEU A 816 -12.48 10.40 47.02
C LEU A 816 -11.97 9.60 48.22
N THR A 817 -12.57 8.45 48.50
CA THR A 817 -12.07 7.53 49.55
C THR A 817 -10.81 6.78 49.11
N LEU A 818 -10.55 6.71 47.81
CA LEU A 818 -9.43 6.01 47.19
C LEU A 818 -8.34 6.99 46.73
N PRO A 819 -7.06 6.57 46.70
CA PRO A 819 -5.99 7.41 46.20
C PRO A 819 -6.06 7.57 44.68
N ILE A 820 -5.55 8.70 44.18
CA ILE A 820 -5.27 8.87 42.76
C ILE A 820 -4.12 7.93 42.39
N GLU A 821 -4.33 7.11 41.36
CA GLU A 821 -3.31 6.22 40.83
C GLU A 821 -2.33 6.96 39.91
N THR A 822 -2.86 7.70 38.93
CA THR A 822 -2.05 8.59 38.09
C THR A 822 -2.76 9.91 37.84
N ALA A 823 -1.97 10.99 37.82
CA ALA A 823 -2.34 12.31 37.31
C ALA A 823 -1.33 12.68 36.23
N ARG A 824 -1.77 13.01 35.02
CA ARG A 824 -0.84 13.34 33.92
C ARG A 824 -1.41 14.31 32.91
N LEU A 825 -0.49 14.97 32.21
CA LEU A 825 -0.79 15.70 30.99
C LEU A 825 -0.79 14.75 29.79
N CYS A 826 -1.83 14.85 28.95
CA CYS A 826 -1.93 14.15 27.68
C CYS A 826 -1.73 15.16 26.54
N TRP A 827 -0.56 15.13 25.90
CA TRP A 827 -0.17 16.06 24.85
C TRP A 827 -0.68 15.64 23.47
N TYR A 828 -1.26 16.58 22.75
CA TYR A 828 -1.72 16.42 21.36
C TYR A 828 -1.60 17.77 20.63
N THR A 829 -2.19 17.85 19.45
CA THR A 829 -2.17 19.04 18.62
C THR A 829 -3.58 19.51 18.35
N ASP A 830 -3.82 20.78 18.59
CA ASP A 830 -5.01 21.47 18.12
C ASP A 830 -4.70 22.20 16.84
N SER A 831 -5.62 22.14 15.90
CA SER A 831 -5.66 23.10 14.81
C SER A 831 -6.44 24.36 15.23
N VAL A 832 -6.17 25.46 14.53
CA VAL A 832 -6.82 26.76 14.77
C VAL A 832 -8.35 26.72 14.74
N ASP A 833 -8.95 25.81 13.98
CA ASP A 833 -10.40 25.64 13.81
C ASP A 833 -10.94 24.31 14.39
N ASN A 834 -10.09 23.50 15.01
CA ASN A 834 -10.35 22.15 15.50
C ASN A 834 -10.68 21.10 14.41
N ASP A 835 -10.41 21.39 13.13
CA ASP A 835 -10.41 20.39 12.07
C ASP A 835 -9.05 19.73 11.88
N PHE A 836 -9.02 18.48 11.41
CA PHE A 836 -7.73 17.85 11.10
C PHE A 836 -6.95 18.64 10.03
N LEU A 837 -5.63 18.54 10.08
CA LEU A 837 -4.74 19.01 9.02
C LEU A 837 -4.09 17.78 8.38
N VAL A 838 -4.64 17.41 7.23
CA VAL A 838 -4.21 16.26 6.42
C VAL A 838 -4.09 16.75 4.98
N ASP A 839 -2.88 17.14 4.60
CA ASP A 839 -2.61 17.62 3.24
C ASP A 839 -1.11 17.58 2.92
N TYR A 840 -0.78 17.76 1.65
CA TYR A 840 0.57 18.08 1.23
C TYR A 840 1.03 19.41 1.81
N VAL A 841 2.26 19.46 2.31
CA VAL A 841 2.89 20.68 2.81
C VAL A 841 3.25 21.57 1.61
N PRO A 842 2.80 22.83 1.55
CA PRO A 842 3.09 23.71 0.44
C PRO A 842 4.60 23.86 0.18
N GLY A 843 4.98 23.89 -1.10
CA GLY A 843 6.35 24.14 -1.52
C GLY A 843 7.30 22.94 -1.48
N THR A 844 6.89 21.77 -0.96
CA THR A 844 7.72 20.54 -0.95
C THR A 844 6.92 19.33 -1.45
N GLU A 845 7.24 18.84 -2.65
CA GLU A 845 6.61 17.66 -3.22
C GLU A 845 6.91 16.40 -2.39
N GLY A 846 5.89 15.55 -2.21
CA GLY A 846 6.01 14.32 -1.44
C GLY A 846 6.08 14.50 0.08
N LEU A 847 5.89 15.71 0.62
CA LEU A 847 5.76 15.93 2.07
C LEU A 847 4.29 16.10 2.44
N VAL A 848 3.78 15.27 3.35
CA VAL A 848 2.38 15.29 3.82
C VAL A 848 2.37 15.45 5.33
N VAL A 849 1.52 16.34 5.85
CA VAL A 849 1.24 16.45 7.29
C VAL A 849 -0.04 15.69 7.63
N CYS A 850 -0.07 15.02 8.77
CA CYS A 850 -1.21 14.30 9.31
C CYS A 850 -1.34 14.60 10.81
N SER A 851 -2.00 15.70 11.17
CA SER A 851 -2.06 16.19 12.54
C SER A 851 -3.35 16.97 12.83
N GLY A 852 -3.35 17.79 13.89
CA GLY A 852 -4.51 18.57 14.31
C GLY A 852 -5.63 17.71 14.90
N GLY A 853 -5.29 16.60 15.57
CA GLY A 853 -6.26 15.65 16.14
C GLY A 853 -7.24 16.25 17.15
N SER A 854 -6.99 17.47 17.62
CA SER A 854 -7.89 18.38 18.33
C SER A 854 -8.70 17.76 19.49
N GLY A 855 -8.05 16.84 20.21
CA GLY A 855 -8.65 16.10 21.33
C GLY A 855 -9.76 15.11 20.94
N HIS A 856 -9.86 14.69 19.67
CA HIS A 856 -10.90 13.76 19.22
C HIS A 856 -10.47 12.72 18.17
N GLY A 857 -9.23 12.76 17.66
CA GLY A 857 -8.75 11.88 16.59
C GLY A 857 -8.74 10.37 16.88
N PHE A 858 -8.58 9.95 18.14
CA PHE A 858 -8.32 8.54 18.47
C PHE A 858 -9.38 7.55 17.94
N LYS A 859 -10.66 7.90 18.09
CA LYS A 859 -11.77 7.01 17.74
C LYS A 859 -11.82 6.62 16.25
N PHE A 860 -11.11 7.37 15.41
CA PHE A 860 -11.05 7.14 13.98
C PHE A 860 -9.87 6.25 13.56
N LEU A 861 -9.06 5.73 14.50
CA LEU A 861 -7.93 4.83 14.21
C LEU A 861 -8.21 3.78 13.11
N PRO A 862 -9.37 3.10 13.06
CA PRO A 862 -9.59 2.07 12.05
C PRO A 862 -9.94 2.58 10.65
N VAL A 863 -10.27 3.87 10.49
CA VAL A 863 -10.80 4.43 9.23
C VAL A 863 -10.09 5.67 8.72
N LEU A 864 -9.40 6.41 9.59
CA LEU A 864 -8.80 7.69 9.29
C LEU A 864 -7.81 7.62 8.11
N GLY A 865 -6.98 6.57 8.09
CA GLY A 865 -5.99 6.35 7.05
C GLY A 865 -6.58 6.20 5.66
N SER A 866 -7.81 5.67 5.54
CA SER A 866 -8.49 5.60 4.23
C SER A 866 -8.64 6.99 3.60
N LYS A 867 -8.92 8.00 4.43
CA LYS A 867 -9.08 9.40 4.02
C LYS A 867 -7.73 10.09 3.78
N VAL A 868 -6.69 9.69 4.51
CA VAL A 868 -5.31 10.11 4.21
C VAL A 868 -4.86 9.60 2.84
N VAL A 869 -5.21 8.35 2.48
CA VAL A 869 -4.93 7.81 1.14
C VAL A 869 -5.67 8.60 0.05
N GLU A 870 -6.91 9.03 0.28
CA GLU A 870 -7.62 9.91 -0.68
C GLU A 870 -6.87 11.21 -0.95
N VAL A 871 -6.23 11.80 0.07
CA VAL A 871 -5.36 12.98 -0.07
C VAL A 871 -4.10 12.62 -0.87
N ILE A 872 -3.40 11.55 -0.50
CA ILE A 872 -2.16 11.11 -1.18
C ILE A 872 -2.41 10.82 -2.67
N GLU A 873 -3.56 10.22 -3.01
CA GLU A 873 -3.98 9.89 -4.37
C GLU A 873 -4.62 11.07 -5.12
N GLY A 874 -4.84 12.21 -4.46
CA GLY A 874 -5.36 13.43 -5.09
C GLY A 874 -6.86 13.39 -5.44
N LYS A 875 -7.69 12.72 -4.64
CA LYS A 875 -9.16 12.61 -4.87
C LYS A 875 -9.88 13.90 -4.50
N LYS A 876 -9.84 14.88 -5.40
CA LYS A 876 -10.35 16.26 -5.19
C LYS A 876 -11.84 16.35 -4.82
N ASP A 877 -12.66 15.37 -5.18
CA ASP A 877 -14.10 15.43 -4.94
C ASP A 877 -14.51 15.04 -3.50
N SER A 878 -13.61 14.41 -2.73
CA SER A 878 -13.88 13.99 -1.35
C SER A 878 -14.12 15.17 -0.41
N GLU A 879 -15.19 15.08 0.39
CA GLU A 879 -15.51 16.08 1.42
C GLU A 879 -14.45 16.12 2.53
N TYR A 880 -13.80 14.99 2.83
CA TYR A 880 -12.72 14.90 3.81
C TYR A 880 -11.47 15.63 3.32
N VAL A 881 -11.09 15.41 2.05
CA VAL A 881 -9.96 16.11 1.42
C VAL A 881 -10.19 17.62 1.44
N LYS A 882 -11.41 18.07 1.15
CA LYS A 882 -11.78 19.50 1.23
C LYS A 882 -11.72 20.03 2.66
N ALA A 883 -12.20 19.27 3.64
CA ALA A 883 -12.26 19.72 5.04
C ALA A 883 -10.89 19.78 5.73
N TRP A 884 -9.98 18.86 5.40
CA TRP A 884 -8.70 18.71 6.12
C TRP A 884 -7.51 19.37 5.43
N ARG A 885 -7.75 20.04 4.30
CA ARG A 885 -6.73 20.71 3.49
C ARG A 885 -5.86 21.69 4.26
N TRP A 886 -4.68 21.95 3.72
CA TRP A 886 -3.90 23.13 4.06
C TRP A 886 -4.70 24.39 3.77
N ARG A 887 -4.63 25.36 4.69
CA ARG A 887 -5.49 26.54 4.68
C ARG A 887 -4.79 27.72 5.32
N GLU A 888 -5.30 28.92 5.04
CA GLU A 888 -4.86 30.13 5.74
C GLU A 888 -5.42 30.15 7.17
N ARG A 889 -4.70 30.81 8.07
CA ARG A 889 -5.15 30.99 9.46
C ARG A 889 -6.42 31.85 9.50
N PRO A 890 -7.53 31.37 10.09
CA PRO A 890 -8.75 32.17 10.24
C PRO A 890 -8.54 33.39 11.13
N THR A 891 -9.16 34.53 10.80
CA THR A 891 -9.09 35.78 11.60
C THR A 891 -9.99 35.74 12.84
N ASP A 892 -11.14 35.06 12.76
CA ASP A 892 -12.21 35.18 13.78
C ASP A 892 -12.45 33.88 14.58
N LYS A 893 -11.80 32.78 14.18
CA LYS A 893 -11.95 31.46 14.80
C LYS A 893 -10.60 30.97 15.32
N ALA A 894 -10.35 31.22 16.61
CA ALA A 894 -9.24 30.61 17.32
C ALA A 894 -9.70 30.02 18.68
N ASN A 895 -9.17 28.86 19.02
CA ASN A 895 -9.44 28.07 20.24
C ASN A 895 -8.48 28.42 21.40
N GLY A 896 -7.97 29.66 21.41
CA GLY A 896 -7.08 30.21 22.44
C GLY A 896 -5.60 30.23 22.03
N LEU A 897 -5.20 29.58 20.93
CA LEU A 897 -3.79 29.47 20.49
C LEU A 897 -3.15 30.85 20.20
N GLU A 898 -3.97 31.88 19.97
CA GLU A 898 -3.55 33.27 19.82
C GLU A 898 -2.94 33.88 21.09
N GLU A 899 -3.21 33.32 22.28
CA GLU A 899 -2.69 33.84 23.55
C GLU A 899 -1.16 33.77 23.66
N GLY A 900 -0.54 32.81 22.95
CA GLY A 900 0.91 32.65 22.88
C GLY A 900 1.59 32.41 24.24
N PRO A 901 2.90 32.69 24.36
CA PRO A 901 3.65 32.53 25.62
C PRO A 901 3.19 33.51 26.72
N SER A 902 2.52 34.60 26.36
CA SER A 902 1.87 35.52 27.31
C SER A 902 0.58 34.95 27.92
N GLY A 903 0.00 33.93 27.29
CA GLY A 903 -1.23 33.29 27.73
C GLY A 903 -1.19 32.75 29.15
N TRP A 904 -2.32 32.77 29.83
CA TRP A 904 -2.41 32.27 31.20
C TRP A 904 -2.33 30.74 31.27
N ARG A 905 -2.70 30.03 30.20
CA ARG A 905 -2.72 28.56 30.11
C ARG A 905 -1.34 27.91 30.02
N THR A 906 -0.29 28.73 30.05
CA THR A 906 1.11 28.29 29.99
C THR A 906 1.50 27.64 31.32
N LEU A 907 2.15 26.47 31.26
CA LEU A 907 2.45 25.66 32.45
C LEU A 907 3.32 26.37 33.49
N ASP A 908 4.18 27.30 33.08
CA ASP A 908 5.01 28.11 33.99
C ASP A 908 4.19 29.06 34.88
N LYS A 909 2.92 29.32 34.52
CA LYS A 909 1.99 30.15 35.27
C LYS A 909 0.95 29.34 36.06
N GLN A 910 1.03 28.02 36.00
CA GLN A 910 0.11 27.12 36.71
C GLN A 910 0.77 26.52 37.93
N ARG A 911 0.01 26.40 39.02
CA ARG A 911 0.38 25.52 40.13
C ARG A 911 0.06 24.08 39.74
N MET A 912 1.01 23.17 39.92
CA MET A 912 0.87 21.75 39.58
C MET A 912 0.59 20.93 40.85
N VAL A 913 -0.28 19.93 40.76
CA VAL A 913 -0.71 19.05 41.87
C VAL A 913 -0.90 17.61 41.38
N ASN A 914 -0.84 16.63 42.30
CA ASN A 914 -0.94 15.20 41.98
C ASN A 914 -1.86 14.39 42.91
N GLY A 915 -2.51 15.04 43.88
CA GLY A 915 -3.33 14.39 44.90
C GLY A 915 -4.57 15.20 45.24
N TRP A 916 -5.49 14.56 45.96
CA TRP A 916 -6.66 15.23 46.52
C TRP A 916 -6.24 16.30 47.56
N LYS A 917 -7.02 17.37 47.73
CA LYS A 917 -6.76 18.48 48.68
C LYS A 917 -6.49 18.03 50.13
N ASP A 918 -7.08 16.92 50.60
CA ASP A 918 -6.92 16.40 51.97
C ASP A 918 -5.78 15.36 52.16
N GLY A 919 -4.83 15.28 51.22
CA GLY A 919 -3.52 14.64 51.47
C GLY A 919 -3.46 13.11 51.43
N LYS A 920 -4.44 12.42 50.84
CA LYS A 920 -4.35 10.97 50.56
C LYS A 920 -3.49 10.71 49.31
N VAL A 921 -2.17 10.84 49.45
CA VAL A 921 -1.21 10.45 48.40
C VAL A 921 -0.93 8.95 48.54
N ALA A 922 -1.01 8.18 47.45
CA ALA A 922 -0.51 6.82 47.42
C ALA A 922 1.02 6.84 47.67
N ALA A 923 1.48 6.18 48.73
CA ALA A 923 2.89 5.86 48.87
C ALA A 923 3.31 5.01 47.66
N LYS A 924 4.34 5.47 46.92
CA LYS A 924 4.92 4.77 45.77
C LYS A 924 5.15 3.28 46.10
N LEU A 925 4.53 2.39 45.32
CA LEU A 925 4.93 0.99 45.19
C LEU A 925 5.95 0.86 44.06
#